data_AF-A0AAW0ADM2-F1
#
_entry.id   AF-A0AAW0ADM2-F1
#
_cell.length_a   1.000
_cell.length_b   1.000
_cell.length_c   1.000
_cell.angle_alpha   90.00
_cell.angle_beta   90.00
_cell.angle_gamma   90.00
#
_symmetry.space_group_name_H-M   'P 1'
#
loop_
_entity.id
_entity.type
_entity.pdbx_description
1 polymer ?
#
loop_
_entity_poly.entity_id
_entity_poly.type
_entity_poly.pdbx_seq_one_letter_code
_entity_poly.pdbx_strand_id
1 'polypeptide(L)'
;MLKLSKKQRHAAATSTPDYTLHDGPRAHDIRKKIPPLLDRPDVLLPGNKTLKQPRLPPLLSRLCAVEPPSRSEHAETPPVSEELAHDEFAADAAQEPDIVHMPHSPVGQKFRHQRKRATQWARWQTDILPMLIPHFARFLSQTKSLRNMERLQVDVPRPCECNQVSLKVAIVRFHCIDDVRIHVCKCNPASVQLMRLGAFGSAPLMPSLAVDLRVLEFTRTLFLAISPNNTAISQALETFLSAMGYQLDNRNSLRRRFANALMWYTHLKNLLKSHYEVAIETARETLLSDERGNSPQTPRGRRRERSAARSPSLSQTTVHRRRSSTPPASRSATPTPAPNRKRRREPTPETVPIPFPEPPPLSRPSQYLIRKCPACFANLIHDPSQVADGMVCIDACFTQKGQNGEATDPNKRHPDTNFISEELATLTEEYVDSLRNAGKRKEKRQKAAAKLNGGEDDDDDDCCEAQMRLPRSVLDGCESSFKAADERRQKASTARYRDTGLMALVCRHDRPLFVVNMHSAGEKQFYVVALLETLFQHLPADIRVGVLYDVVCTFERSCWKWGFLSRFMNRLAFAVSVFHAFGHEWPCQLLYHPRKRDGFGFTNGEGCERFWKSLRHLIAQLRIRGYHQRLYTLDVQIQHNLDKSLFTIAEWIRRTYYHISQKRREAAQALLESGHTEELLTEQWHAQVAYQTKPLPRRHRNRGLQAVNAVVLLRSAVKTREGEVKELRRNFLAATARDDPDAAACESEYKAAEAELVKAKEKLKRKHDALGVTGRTALQQLAKSDAVSVRVNAQALMFRIRENLRRRKFELDPVERAHRRRANDAKLHAHTSSAVKRRAPAISKMVGEYNKLCKRLAQLIRDGKAPRGSAYPIEINLKGLWKLDVDDAIFQNVGLDDADEGGNPPLWMSDESVRSGIRAMLELKRCDEEEARLKKEALALRVWFGEEWKVINKAMCDTESDVDKYHLQLHKDRLFALCATWDKALPDMGEGAEARPSWGIEPTELSAYYADSHRSARGEDRNYGAEDDGDDEGSEDEDADDQLDILELEAIARVEAHDEDTN
;
A
#
# COMPACT_ATOMS: atom_id res chain seq x y z
N MET A 1 -32.45 -72.56 31.54
CA MET A 1 -31.73 -72.93 32.78
C MET A 1 -31.61 -71.65 33.61
N LEU A 2 -32.24 -71.52 34.77
CA LEU A 2 -31.73 -71.91 36.11
C LEU A 2 -30.42 -71.14 36.45
N LYS A 3 -30.41 -70.17 37.41
CA LYS A 3 -30.43 -70.31 38.90
C LYS A 3 -29.17 -71.03 39.45
N LEU A 4 -28.44 -70.62 40.51
CA LEU A 4 -28.39 -69.50 41.50
C LEU A 4 -26.95 -69.52 42.17
N SER A 5 -26.39 -68.55 42.90
CA SER A 5 -26.53 -67.07 42.94
C SER A 5 -25.57 -66.38 43.94
N LYS A 6 -25.03 -65.19 43.57
CA LYS A 6 -24.89 -63.98 44.44
C LYS A 6 -24.05 -64.05 45.75
N LYS A 7 -22.92 -64.77 45.80
CA LYS A 7 -21.82 -64.50 46.78
C LYS A 7 -20.45 -64.92 46.22
N GLN A 8 -19.43 -64.10 46.48
CA GLN A 8 -18.09 -64.12 45.85
C GLN A 8 -18.09 -63.75 44.35
N ARG A 9 -17.09 -63.07 43.78
CA ARG A 9 -15.89 -62.41 44.36
C ARG A 9 -15.96 -60.88 44.13
N HIS A 10 -15.35 -60.10 45.02
CA HIS A 10 -15.20 -58.64 44.86
C HIS A 10 -14.13 -58.30 43.82
N ALA A 11 -14.35 -57.27 42.98
CA ALA A 11 -13.35 -56.27 42.54
C ALA A 11 -13.84 -55.34 41.39
N ALA A 12 -14.97 -54.63 41.54
CA ALA A 12 -15.33 -53.44 40.75
C ALA A 12 -16.63 -52.81 41.32
N ALA A 13 -16.53 -51.68 42.02
CA ALA A 13 -17.67 -50.85 42.44
C ALA A 13 -17.66 -49.58 41.57
N THR A 14 -18.71 -49.21 40.84
CA THR A 14 -19.99 -48.60 41.31
C THR A 14 -19.72 -47.41 42.24
N SER A 15 -19.63 -46.17 41.76
CA SER A 15 -20.67 -45.30 41.15
C SER A 15 -21.49 -44.51 42.18
N THR A 16 -21.50 -43.18 42.04
CA THR A 16 -22.48 -42.18 42.57
C THR A 16 -22.84 -42.21 44.06
N PRO A 17 -22.78 -41.04 44.71
CA PRO A 17 -23.98 -40.58 45.43
C PRO A 17 -24.42 -39.15 45.03
N ASP A 18 -25.73 -38.96 45.08
CA ASP A 18 -26.46 -37.68 45.03
C ASP A 18 -26.57 -37.07 46.44
N TYR A 19 -26.66 -35.73 46.59
CA TYR A 19 -27.49 -35.06 47.61
C TYR A 19 -27.60 -33.52 47.48
N THR A 20 -28.81 -33.03 47.19
CA THR A 20 -29.51 -31.84 47.76
C THR A 20 -28.94 -30.40 47.69
N LEU A 21 -29.84 -29.44 47.41
CA LEU A 21 -29.64 -27.98 47.49
C LEU A 21 -29.95 -27.38 48.88
N HIS A 22 -29.37 -26.21 49.16
CA HIS A 22 -29.74 -25.29 50.26
C HIS A 22 -29.77 -23.84 49.76
N ASP A 23 -30.53 -22.97 50.44
CA ASP A 23 -31.12 -21.75 49.85
C ASP A 23 -30.57 -20.40 50.40
N GLY A 24 -30.56 -19.37 49.55
CA GLY A 24 -30.41 -17.94 49.91
C GLY A 24 -29.00 -17.30 49.87
N PRO A 25 -28.89 -15.94 49.96
CA PRO A 25 -29.96 -14.95 50.15
C PRO A 25 -30.18 -14.02 48.92
N ARG A 26 -31.08 -13.03 49.05
CA ARG A 26 -31.57 -12.18 47.94
C ARG A 26 -30.77 -10.87 47.71
N ALA A 27 -30.75 -10.49 46.44
CA ALA A 27 -30.43 -9.20 45.78
C ALA A 27 -30.11 -7.92 46.60
N HIS A 28 -29.11 -7.16 46.13
CA HIS A 28 -29.10 -5.69 46.13
C HIS A 28 -28.23 -5.10 45.01
N ASP A 29 -28.57 -3.90 44.52
CA ASP A 29 -27.76 -3.09 43.58
C ASP A 29 -26.36 -2.75 44.12
N ILE A 30 -25.37 -2.60 43.22
CA ILE A 30 -24.47 -1.42 43.21
C ILE A 30 -23.68 -1.31 41.90
N ARG A 31 -23.53 -0.07 41.39
CA ARG A 31 -22.72 0.29 40.21
C ARG A 31 -21.25 0.49 40.61
N LYS A 32 -20.27 0.09 39.76
CA LYS A 32 -19.01 0.86 39.53
C LYS A 32 -18.11 0.32 38.39
N LYS A 33 -17.65 1.28 37.57
CA LYS A 33 -16.35 1.38 36.85
C LYS A 33 -15.73 0.15 36.16
N ILE A 34 -15.70 0.19 34.83
CA ILE A 34 -14.82 -0.61 33.95
C ILE A 34 -13.36 -0.09 34.03
N PRO A 35 -12.34 -0.94 34.26
CA PRO A 35 -10.92 -0.60 34.07
C PRO A 35 -10.47 -0.72 32.60
N PRO A 36 -9.40 -0.03 32.16
CA PRO A 36 -8.94 -0.06 30.77
C PRO A 36 -7.94 -1.19 30.46
N LEU A 37 -8.27 -1.99 29.44
CA LEU A 37 -7.38 -2.62 28.43
C LEU A 37 -6.08 -3.37 28.83
N LEU A 38 -5.99 -4.60 28.29
CA LEU A 38 -4.79 -5.39 27.94
C LEU A 38 -4.03 -6.14 29.06
N ASP A 39 -4.28 -7.45 29.12
CA ASP A 39 -3.25 -8.49 29.02
C ASP A 39 -3.90 -9.76 28.40
N ARG A 40 -3.12 -10.76 27.96
CA ARG A 40 -3.59 -12.04 27.37
C ARG A 40 -3.57 -13.20 28.41
N PRO A 41 -4.27 -14.34 28.18
CA PRO A 41 -4.69 -15.23 29.25
C PRO A 41 -3.56 -15.98 29.97
N ASP A 42 -3.79 -16.23 31.28
CA ASP A 42 -3.03 -17.18 32.09
C ASP A 42 -3.39 -18.62 31.70
N VAL A 43 -2.41 -19.51 31.53
CA VAL A 43 -2.65 -20.95 31.40
C VAL A 43 -3.02 -21.52 32.77
N LEU A 44 -4.26 -21.99 32.92
CA LEU A 44 -4.76 -22.66 34.10
C LEU A 44 -4.34 -24.13 34.13
N LEU A 45 -3.78 -24.57 35.25
CA LEU A 45 -3.56 -25.99 35.55
C LEU A 45 -4.57 -26.49 36.61
N PRO A 46 -4.92 -27.79 36.59
CA PRO A 46 -5.86 -28.37 37.56
C PRO A 46 -5.50 -28.05 39.02
N GLY A 47 -6.51 -27.66 39.81
CA GLY A 47 -6.34 -27.27 41.22
C GLY A 47 -5.96 -25.80 41.45
N ASN A 48 -6.45 -24.88 40.62
CA ASN A 48 -6.33 -23.42 40.77
C ASN A 48 -4.88 -22.90 40.94
N LYS A 49 -3.94 -23.43 40.13
CA LYS A 49 -2.55 -22.97 40.09
C LYS A 49 -2.22 -22.36 38.73
N THR A 50 -2.00 -21.05 38.70
CA THR A 50 -1.54 -20.31 37.51
C THR A 50 -0.02 -20.19 37.48
N LEU A 51 0.57 -20.40 36.31
CA LEU A 51 2.02 -20.42 36.11
C LEU A 51 2.53 -19.04 35.65
N LYS A 52 2.78 -18.14 36.62
CA LYS A 52 3.30 -16.79 36.32
C LYS A 52 4.70 -16.86 35.69
N GLN A 53 4.83 -16.52 34.41
CA GLN A 53 6.15 -16.31 33.80
C GLN A 53 6.82 -15.05 34.40
N PRO A 54 8.04 -15.15 34.95
CA PRO A 54 8.84 -13.97 35.26
C PRO A 54 9.28 -13.30 33.96
N ARG A 55 9.12 -11.97 33.87
CA ARG A 55 9.56 -11.20 32.70
C ARG A 55 11.07 -11.31 32.51
N LEU A 56 11.51 -12.05 31.49
CA LEU A 56 12.89 -11.98 31.01
C LEU A 56 13.17 -10.55 30.51
N PRO A 57 14.20 -9.85 31.01
CA PRO A 57 14.56 -8.53 30.50
C PRO A 57 15.06 -8.64 29.06
N PRO A 58 14.89 -7.58 28.24
CA PRO A 58 15.39 -7.60 26.87
C PRO A 58 16.91 -7.77 26.85
N LEU A 59 17.40 -8.72 26.05
CA LEU A 59 18.82 -9.04 25.90
C LEU A 59 19.60 -7.90 25.25
N LEU A 60 19.95 -6.89 26.05
CA LEU A 60 20.96 -5.89 25.74
C LEU A 60 22.33 -6.57 25.67
N SER A 61 23.00 -6.45 24.53
CA SER A 61 24.36 -6.95 24.34
C SER A 61 25.38 -6.09 25.08
N ARG A 62 25.59 -6.38 26.37
CA ARG A 62 26.76 -5.94 27.15
C ARG A 62 27.45 -7.14 27.79
N LEU A 63 28.53 -7.59 27.16
CA LEU A 63 29.68 -8.18 27.86
C LEU A 63 30.80 -7.14 27.83
N CYS A 64 31.66 -7.15 28.85
CA CYS A 64 32.81 -6.24 29.02
C CYS A 64 32.47 -4.75 29.19
N ALA A 65 31.92 -4.41 30.35
CA ALA A 65 32.18 -3.13 31.01
C ALA A 65 32.20 -3.39 32.53
N VAL A 66 33.36 -3.25 33.17
CA VAL A 66 33.50 -3.28 34.64
C VAL A 66 33.32 -1.86 35.16
N GLU A 67 32.54 -1.67 36.23
CA GLU A 67 32.29 -0.36 36.81
C GLU A 67 33.46 0.09 37.71
N PRO A 68 33.83 1.38 37.71
CA PRO A 68 34.90 1.90 38.55
C PRO A 68 34.43 2.15 39.99
N PRO A 69 35.29 1.95 41.01
CA PRO A 69 34.98 2.35 42.38
C PRO A 69 34.98 3.87 42.55
N SER A 70 34.25 4.34 43.57
CA SER A 70 34.11 5.75 43.95
C SER A 70 35.39 6.34 44.57
N ARG A 71 35.57 7.66 44.40
CA ARG A 71 36.65 8.43 45.06
C ARG A 71 36.57 8.38 46.60
N SER A 72 37.72 8.21 47.22
CA SER A 72 38.11 8.86 48.48
C SER A 72 39.54 9.45 48.30
N GLU A 73 40.09 10.09 49.33
CA GLU A 73 41.14 11.11 49.19
C GLU A 73 42.59 10.61 49.44
N HIS A 74 43.54 11.54 49.29
CA HIS A 74 44.98 11.49 49.66
C HIS A 74 46.03 11.02 48.61
N ALA A 75 46.68 12.04 48.02
CA ALA A 75 48.13 12.31 48.07
C ALA A 75 49.20 11.52 47.26
N GLU A 76 50.17 12.31 46.80
CA GLU A 76 51.61 12.05 46.55
C GLU A 76 52.13 11.27 45.32
N THR A 77 52.92 12.02 44.52
CA THR A 77 54.00 11.62 43.57
C THR A 77 55.36 11.58 44.32
N PRO A 78 56.54 11.18 43.78
CA PRO A 78 56.99 10.95 42.37
C PRO A 78 57.80 9.61 42.27
N PRO A 79 58.93 9.40 41.50
CA PRO A 79 59.54 10.10 40.36
C PRO A 79 59.88 9.21 39.13
N VAL A 80 60.71 9.75 38.23
CA VAL A 80 61.15 9.21 36.92
C VAL A 80 62.62 8.75 36.99
N SER A 81 63.03 7.83 36.11
CA SER A 81 64.43 7.63 35.70
C SER A 81 64.54 7.48 34.17
N GLU A 82 65.57 8.06 33.59
CA GLU A 82 66.01 7.90 32.19
C GLU A 82 67.24 6.97 32.13
N GLU A 83 67.58 6.43 30.96
CA GLU A 83 68.99 6.42 30.47
C GLU A 83 69.11 6.08 28.97
N LEU A 84 70.29 6.33 28.40
CA LEU A 84 70.60 6.32 26.96
C LEU A 84 71.87 5.49 26.68
N ALA A 85 71.98 4.89 25.48
CA ALA A 85 73.25 4.43 24.91
C ALA A 85 73.19 4.34 23.37
N HIS A 86 74.33 4.56 22.70
CA HIS A 86 74.58 4.36 21.26
C HIS A 86 75.44 3.06 21.06
N ASP A 87 75.65 2.42 19.90
CA ASP A 87 76.30 2.91 18.67
C ASP A 87 76.26 1.86 17.50
N GLU A 88 76.05 2.39 16.28
CA GLU A 88 76.82 2.27 15.02
C GLU A 88 77.34 0.96 14.31
N PHE A 89 77.43 1.09 12.96
CA PHE A 89 78.20 0.34 11.91
C PHE A 89 77.84 -1.08 11.37
N ALA A 90 76.99 -1.07 10.32
CA ALA A 90 77.26 -1.53 8.92
C ALA A 90 77.09 -3.00 8.39
N ALA A 91 76.77 -3.02 7.07
CA ALA A 91 77.01 -4.05 6.03
C ALA A 91 76.06 -5.26 5.79
N ASP A 92 75.00 -4.99 5.01
CA ASP A 92 74.61 -5.68 3.75
C ASP A 92 74.38 -7.21 3.69
N ALA A 93 73.10 -7.62 3.68
CA ALA A 93 72.58 -8.82 2.99
C ALA A 93 71.04 -8.74 2.83
N ALA A 94 70.47 -9.36 1.80
CA ALA A 94 69.03 -9.27 1.49
C ALA A 94 68.17 -10.33 2.22
N GLN A 95 67.16 -9.88 2.98
CA GLN A 95 66.06 -10.70 3.52
C GLN A 95 64.78 -9.87 3.72
N GLU A 96 63.62 -10.52 3.80
CA GLU A 96 62.32 -9.85 3.95
C GLU A 96 62.15 -9.26 5.37
N PRO A 97 61.59 -8.04 5.54
CA PRO A 97 61.36 -7.47 6.86
C PRO A 97 60.10 -8.05 7.51
N ASP A 98 60.30 -8.71 8.66
CA ASP A 98 59.23 -9.24 9.50
C ASP A 98 58.23 -8.15 9.96
N ILE A 99 56.95 -8.50 10.09
CA ILE A 99 55.92 -7.51 10.45
C ILE A 99 55.94 -7.26 11.96
N VAL A 100 56.68 -6.23 12.37
CA VAL A 100 56.74 -5.72 13.75
C VAL A 100 55.34 -5.57 14.35
N HIS A 101 55.17 -6.14 15.56
CA HIS A 101 53.86 -6.41 16.16
C HIS A 101 53.17 -5.16 16.77
N MET A 102 52.79 -4.20 15.92
CA MET A 102 52.02 -3.01 16.30
C MET A 102 50.76 -3.37 17.13
N PRO A 103 50.52 -2.69 18.27
CA PRO A 103 49.40 -3.00 19.16
C PRO A 103 48.05 -2.80 18.45
N HIS A 104 47.17 -3.78 18.60
CA HIS A 104 45.98 -3.90 17.76
C HIS A 104 44.85 -2.93 18.16
N SER A 105 44.85 -1.73 17.55
CA SER A 105 43.68 -0.84 17.60
C SER A 105 42.43 -1.53 17.00
N PRO A 106 41.30 -1.61 17.73
CA PRO A 106 40.06 -2.25 17.24
C PRO A 106 39.52 -1.62 15.94
N VAL A 107 39.81 -0.33 15.72
CA VAL A 107 39.41 0.41 14.51
C VAL A 107 40.07 -0.18 13.26
N GLY A 108 41.37 -0.47 13.33
CA GLY A 108 42.12 -1.04 12.20
C GLY A 108 41.62 -2.43 11.78
N GLN A 109 41.17 -3.24 12.73
CA GLN A 109 40.58 -4.55 12.44
C GLN A 109 39.21 -4.43 11.73
N LYS A 110 38.33 -3.50 12.16
CA LYS A 110 37.05 -3.22 11.47
C LYS A 110 37.29 -2.90 9.98
N PHE A 111 38.20 -1.97 9.68
CA PHE A 111 38.53 -1.59 8.29
C PHE A 111 39.13 -2.74 7.47
N ARG A 112 40.10 -3.50 8.02
CA ARG A 112 40.68 -4.67 7.33
C ARG A 112 39.60 -5.73 7.00
N HIS A 113 38.67 -5.97 7.91
CA HIS A 113 37.57 -6.93 7.70
C HIS A 113 36.53 -6.45 6.67
N GLN A 114 36.15 -5.16 6.70
CA GLN A 114 35.29 -4.56 5.67
C GLN A 114 35.93 -4.66 4.27
N ARG A 115 37.21 -4.28 4.13
CA ARG A 115 37.93 -4.36 2.86
C ARG A 115 38.02 -5.81 2.36
N LYS A 116 38.32 -6.79 3.23
CA LYS A 116 38.31 -8.22 2.89
C LYS A 116 36.94 -8.71 2.40
N ARG A 117 35.83 -8.27 3.02
CA ARG A 117 34.48 -8.59 2.56
C ARG A 117 34.15 -7.96 1.20
N ALA A 118 34.55 -6.70 0.96
CA ALA A 118 34.38 -6.04 -0.33
C ALA A 118 35.19 -6.74 -1.45
N THR A 119 36.44 -7.13 -1.19
CA THR A 119 37.25 -7.89 -2.16
C THR A 119 36.67 -9.28 -2.43
N GLN A 120 36.19 -10.01 -1.41
CA GLN A 120 35.51 -11.29 -1.62
C GLN A 120 34.21 -11.12 -2.41
N TRP A 121 33.46 -10.04 -2.16
CA TRP A 121 32.22 -9.72 -2.86
C TRP A 121 32.47 -9.44 -4.35
N ALA A 122 33.42 -8.57 -4.68
CA ALA A 122 33.80 -8.26 -6.05
C ALA A 122 34.15 -9.54 -6.82
N ARG A 123 35.07 -10.37 -6.30
CA ARG A 123 35.49 -11.63 -6.94
C ARG A 123 34.35 -12.60 -7.21
N TRP A 124 33.33 -12.66 -6.35
CA TRP A 124 32.14 -13.47 -6.64
C TRP A 124 31.36 -12.92 -7.83
N GLN A 125 31.15 -11.59 -7.93
CA GLN A 125 30.42 -10.97 -9.04
C GLN A 125 31.20 -10.97 -10.36
N THR A 126 32.49 -10.64 -10.34
CA THR A 126 33.31 -10.44 -11.54
C THR A 126 33.96 -11.72 -12.06
N ASP A 127 34.40 -12.61 -11.16
CA ASP A 127 35.24 -13.75 -11.53
C ASP A 127 34.45 -15.06 -11.46
N ILE A 128 33.84 -15.35 -10.29
CA ILE A 128 33.36 -16.70 -9.99
C ILE A 128 31.97 -16.97 -10.55
N LEU A 129 31.00 -16.07 -10.38
CA LEU A 129 29.64 -16.29 -10.88
C LEU A 129 29.57 -16.37 -12.42
N PRO A 130 30.20 -15.46 -13.20
CA PRO A 130 30.14 -15.54 -14.66
C PRO A 130 30.77 -16.84 -15.19
N MET A 131 31.91 -17.24 -14.63
CA MET A 131 32.57 -18.53 -14.95
C MET A 131 31.69 -19.74 -14.59
N LEU A 132 30.91 -19.68 -13.50
CA LEU A 132 30.07 -20.79 -13.07
C LEU A 132 28.79 -20.98 -13.90
N ILE A 133 28.29 -19.96 -14.61
CA ILE A 133 27.05 -20.05 -15.42
C ILE A 133 27.07 -21.25 -16.39
N PRO A 134 28.04 -21.38 -17.33
CA PRO A 134 28.06 -22.50 -18.29
C PRO A 134 28.33 -23.87 -17.63
N HIS A 135 29.02 -23.90 -16.49
CA HIS A 135 29.24 -25.14 -15.74
C HIS A 135 27.96 -25.60 -15.01
N PHE A 136 27.22 -24.68 -14.41
CA PHE A 136 25.95 -24.96 -13.74
C PHE A 136 24.83 -25.28 -14.75
N ALA A 137 24.80 -24.58 -15.89
CA ALA A 137 23.96 -24.89 -17.05
C ALA A 137 24.10 -26.37 -17.47
N ARG A 138 25.34 -26.80 -17.72
CA ARG A 138 25.66 -28.18 -18.11
C ARG A 138 25.33 -29.19 -17.01
N PHE A 139 25.66 -28.86 -15.76
CA PHE A 139 25.35 -29.71 -14.61
C PHE A 139 23.85 -29.98 -14.46
N LEU A 140 23.01 -28.96 -14.62
CA LEU A 140 21.56 -29.10 -14.57
C LEU A 140 21.02 -29.90 -15.77
N SER A 141 21.59 -29.75 -16.97
CA SER A 141 21.24 -30.57 -18.13
C SER A 141 21.57 -32.06 -17.89
N GLN A 142 22.81 -32.37 -17.50
CA GLN A 142 23.27 -33.75 -17.23
C GLN A 142 22.48 -34.42 -16.11
N THR A 143 22.17 -33.71 -15.02
CA THR A 143 21.41 -34.24 -13.88
C THR A 143 19.89 -34.24 -14.09
N LYS A 144 19.37 -33.75 -15.22
CA LYS A 144 17.94 -33.45 -15.41
C LYS A 144 17.37 -32.63 -14.23
N SER A 145 17.92 -31.45 -14.02
CA SER A 145 17.58 -30.51 -12.94
C SER A 145 17.68 -31.13 -11.54
N LEU A 146 18.87 -31.63 -11.19
CA LEU A 146 19.20 -32.26 -9.90
C LEU A 146 18.50 -33.62 -9.62
N ARG A 147 17.65 -34.13 -10.52
CA ARG A 147 16.93 -35.40 -10.34
C ARG A 147 17.86 -36.63 -10.35
N ASN A 148 18.84 -36.65 -11.24
CA ASN A 148 19.70 -37.80 -11.54
C ASN A 148 21.16 -37.55 -11.14
N MET A 149 21.42 -37.26 -9.86
CA MET A 149 22.78 -36.97 -9.37
C MET A 149 23.76 -38.15 -9.56
N GLU A 150 23.25 -39.39 -9.55
CA GLU A 150 24.04 -40.62 -9.76
C GLU A 150 24.57 -40.79 -11.18
N ARG A 151 24.00 -40.06 -12.17
CA ARG A 151 24.45 -40.12 -13.58
C ARG A 151 25.63 -39.20 -13.87
N LEU A 152 26.19 -38.55 -12.85
CA LEU A 152 27.41 -37.75 -12.96
C LEU A 152 28.62 -38.67 -13.17
N GLN A 153 28.94 -38.95 -14.44
CA GLN A 153 30.32 -39.27 -14.80
C GLN A 153 31.18 -38.07 -14.42
N VAL A 154 31.90 -38.19 -13.30
CA VAL A 154 32.92 -37.22 -12.93
C VAL A 154 34.09 -37.43 -13.88
N ASP A 155 34.11 -36.68 -14.98
CA ASP A 155 35.28 -36.50 -15.82
C ASP A 155 36.45 -36.11 -14.92
N VAL A 156 37.32 -37.08 -14.61
CA VAL A 156 38.54 -36.84 -13.85
C VAL A 156 39.39 -35.92 -14.72
N PRO A 157 39.56 -34.64 -14.36
CA PRO A 157 40.26 -33.71 -15.24
C PRO A 157 41.70 -34.18 -15.38
N ARG A 158 42.21 -34.20 -16.62
CA ARG A 158 43.63 -34.53 -16.87
C ARG A 158 44.49 -33.70 -15.90
N PRO A 159 45.40 -34.32 -15.14
CA PRO A 159 46.13 -33.64 -14.09
C PRO A 159 46.90 -32.44 -14.67
N CYS A 160 46.68 -31.24 -14.10
CA CYS A 160 47.39 -30.05 -14.57
C CYS A 160 48.84 -30.09 -14.11
N GLU A 161 49.78 -30.01 -15.04
CA GLU A 161 51.21 -29.87 -14.75
C GLU A 161 51.57 -28.53 -14.10
N CYS A 162 50.61 -27.59 -14.07
CA CYS A 162 50.72 -26.34 -13.35
C CYS A 162 50.73 -26.53 -11.82
N ASN A 163 51.40 -25.64 -11.08
CA ASN A 163 51.48 -25.71 -9.62
C ASN A 163 50.07 -25.74 -8.97
N GLN A 164 49.79 -26.78 -8.17
CA GLN A 164 48.48 -27.08 -7.58
C GLN A 164 48.51 -26.89 -6.05
N VAL A 165 47.44 -26.31 -5.50
CA VAL A 165 47.18 -26.27 -4.06
C VAL A 165 46.11 -27.29 -3.72
N SER A 166 46.44 -28.30 -2.91
CA SER A 166 45.45 -29.25 -2.39
C SER A 166 44.62 -28.61 -1.27
N LEU A 167 43.29 -28.68 -1.36
CA LEU A 167 42.36 -28.26 -0.32
C LEU A 167 41.54 -29.45 0.20
N LYS A 168 41.43 -29.57 1.53
CA LYS A 168 40.38 -30.38 2.18
C LYS A 168 39.09 -29.55 2.25
N VAL A 169 37.96 -30.10 1.79
CA VAL A 169 36.66 -29.43 1.80
C VAL A 169 35.59 -30.39 2.31
N ALA A 170 34.89 -30.01 3.39
CA ALA A 170 33.72 -30.75 3.86
C ALA A 170 32.48 -30.36 3.01
N ILE A 171 31.83 -31.32 2.37
CA ILE A 171 30.58 -31.13 1.63
C ILE A 171 29.41 -31.56 2.52
N VAL A 172 28.57 -30.62 2.93
CA VAL A 172 27.37 -30.91 3.70
C VAL A 172 26.24 -31.34 2.78
N ARG A 173 25.76 -32.59 2.93
CA ARG A 173 24.59 -33.13 2.21
C ARG A 173 23.41 -33.32 3.17
N PHE A 174 22.32 -33.91 2.68
CA PHE A 174 21.21 -34.33 3.52
C PHE A 174 21.55 -35.54 4.40
N HIS A 175 22.29 -36.53 3.88
CA HIS A 175 22.52 -37.84 4.52
C HIS A 175 23.93 -38.04 5.06
N CYS A 176 24.88 -37.14 4.78
CA CYS A 176 26.28 -37.28 5.15
C CYS A 176 27.03 -35.93 5.17
N ILE A 177 28.28 -35.97 5.62
CA ILE A 177 29.29 -34.94 5.35
C ILE A 177 30.46 -35.63 4.63
N ASP A 178 30.72 -35.27 3.37
CA ASP A 178 31.85 -35.84 2.60
C ASP A 178 33.10 -34.97 2.77
N ASP A 179 34.20 -35.55 3.25
CA ASP A 179 35.51 -34.88 3.26
C ASP A 179 36.27 -35.14 1.95
N VAL A 180 36.17 -34.22 0.99
CA VAL A 180 36.88 -34.32 -0.30
C VAL A 180 38.22 -33.59 -0.28
N ARG A 181 39.18 -34.08 -1.07
CA ARG A 181 40.39 -33.32 -1.45
C ARG A 181 40.25 -32.86 -2.89
N ILE A 182 40.43 -31.55 -3.13
CA ILE A 182 40.40 -30.95 -4.47
C ILE A 182 41.72 -30.26 -4.78
N HIS A 183 42.13 -30.28 -6.05
CA HIS A 183 43.46 -29.86 -6.48
C HIS A 183 43.35 -28.56 -7.29
N VAL A 184 43.57 -27.43 -6.62
CA VAL A 184 43.19 -26.10 -7.11
C VAL A 184 44.36 -25.42 -7.80
N CYS A 185 44.12 -24.97 -9.02
CA CYS A 185 45.05 -24.16 -9.81
C CYS A 185 44.28 -23.12 -10.65
N LYS A 186 44.99 -22.24 -11.37
CA LYS A 186 44.36 -21.24 -12.26
C LYS A 186 43.47 -21.89 -13.34
N CYS A 187 43.86 -23.06 -13.84
CA CYS A 187 43.16 -23.79 -14.91
C CYS A 187 41.97 -24.64 -14.40
N ASN A 188 41.91 -24.94 -13.11
CA ASN A 188 40.90 -25.80 -12.49
C ASN A 188 40.53 -25.24 -11.10
N PRO A 189 39.78 -24.12 -11.03
CA PRO A 189 39.47 -23.45 -9.77
C PRO A 189 38.51 -24.27 -8.90
N ALA A 190 38.58 -24.06 -7.57
CA ALA A 190 37.82 -24.82 -6.58
C ALA A 190 36.30 -24.82 -6.82
N SER A 191 35.76 -23.69 -7.28
CA SER A 191 34.34 -23.52 -7.58
C SER A 191 33.85 -24.44 -8.70
N VAL A 192 34.63 -24.64 -9.76
CA VAL A 192 34.29 -25.52 -10.88
C VAL A 192 34.41 -26.99 -10.47
N GLN A 193 35.42 -27.35 -9.66
CA GLN A 193 35.56 -28.71 -9.12
C GLN A 193 34.38 -29.08 -8.20
N LEU A 194 33.99 -28.18 -7.28
CA LEU A 194 32.85 -28.40 -6.41
C LEU A 194 31.53 -28.48 -7.18
N MET A 195 31.35 -27.67 -8.23
CA MET A 195 30.17 -27.74 -9.10
C MET A 195 30.03 -29.13 -9.75
N ARG A 196 31.13 -29.75 -10.23
CA ARG A 196 31.11 -31.13 -10.75
C ARG A 196 30.74 -32.17 -9.68
N LEU A 197 31.11 -31.94 -8.41
CA LEU A 197 30.74 -32.77 -7.26
C LEU A 197 29.31 -32.50 -6.72
N GLY A 198 28.53 -31.66 -7.41
CA GLY A 198 27.17 -31.31 -7.04
C GLY A 198 27.08 -30.43 -5.79
N ALA A 199 28.10 -29.60 -5.54
CA ALA A 199 28.20 -28.77 -4.33
C ALA A 199 28.62 -27.31 -4.64
N PHE A 200 28.23 -26.38 -3.77
CA PHE A 200 28.58 -24.97 -3.88
C PHE A 200 29.42 -24.50 -2.69
N GLY A 201 30.60 -23.91 -2.96
CA GLY A 201 31.56 -23.49 -1.93
C GLY A 201 31.14 -22.25 -1.14
N SER A 202 31.43 -22.22 0.17
CA SER A 202 31.11 -21.09 1.05
C SER A 202 32.01 -19.85 0.88
N ALA A 203 33.06 -19.95 0.05
CA ALA A 203 34.05 -18.92 -0.23
C ALA A 203 34.56 -19.03 -1.68
N PRO A 204 35.01 -17.93 -2.33
CA PRO A 204 35.13 -17.87 -3.79
C PRO A 204 36.34 -18.63 -4.36
N LEU A 205 37.43 -18.77 -3.59
CA LEU A 205 38.71 -19.34 -4.07
C LEU A 205 39.16 -20.55 -3.25
N MET A 206 39.18 -20.40 -1.92
CA MET A 206 39.64 -21.43 -0.98
C MET A 206 38.53 -21.76 0.04
N PRO A 207 37.48 -22.48 -0.37
CA PRO A 207 36.41 -22.92 0.53
C PRO A 207 36.87 -24.08 1.42
N SER A 208 36.67 -23.99 2.74
CA SER A 208 36.82 -25.13 3.67
C SER A 208 35.51 -25.89 3.90
N LEU A 209 34.40 -25.41 3.33
CA LEU A 209 33.09 -26.06 3.34
C LEU A 209 32.34 -25.73 2.05
N ALA A 210 31.61 -26.72 1.56
CA ALA A 210 30.62 -26.60 0.51
C ALA A 210 29.29 -27.23 0.96
N VAL A 211 28.22 -26.97 0.22
CA VAL A 211 26.88 -27.52 0.51
C VAL A 211 26.31 -28.12 -0.77
N ASP A 212 25.69 -29.30 -0.68
CA ASP A 212 25.03 -29.99 -1.80
C ASP A 212 23.96 -29.09 -2.44
N LEU A 213 23.94 -29.05 -3.78
CA LEU A 213 23.03 -28.18 -4.54
C LEU A 213 21.56 -28.45 -4.22
N ARG A 214 21.17 -29.68 -3.87
CA ARG A 214 19.79 -30.02 -3.48
C ARG A 214 19.41 -29.42 -2.12
N VAL A 215 20.35 -29.37 -1.16
CA VAL A 215 20.14 -28.75 0.15
C VAL A 215 19.96 -27.23 -0.02
N LEU A 216 20.74 -26.61 -0.90
CA LEU A 216 20.60 -25.18 -1.23
C LEU A 216 19.32 -24.88 -2.04
N GLU A 217 18.94 -25.74 -2.97
CA GLU A 217 17.71 -25.64 -3.75
C GLU A 217 16.47 -25.73 -2.87
N PHE A 218 16.41 -26.75 -2.00
CA PHE A 218 15.37 -26.91 -0.98
C PHE A 218 15.30 -25.69 -0.07
N THR A 219 16.42 -25.27 0.53
CA THR A 219 16.43 -24.18 1.50
C THR A 219 16.04 -22.84 0.87
N ARG A 220 16.49 -22.54 -0.36
CA ARG A 220 16.07 -21.32 -1.06
C ARG A 220 14.57 -21.34 -1.34
N THR A 221 14.02 -22.49 -1.73
CA THR A 221 12.59 -22.64 -2.03
C THR A 221 11.72 -22.52 -0.78
N LEU A 222 12.14 -23.15 0.33
CA LEU A 222 11.53 -22.98 1.65
C LEU A 222 11.51 -21.50 2.08
N PHE A 223 12.60 -20.76 1.84
CA PHE A 223 12.71 -19.33 2.15
C PHE A 223 11.92 -18.39 1.22
N LEU A 224 11.13 -18.93 0.28
CA LEU A 224 10.10 -18.18 -0.46
C LEU A 224 8.70 -18.34 0.17
N ALA A 225 8.52 -19.33 1.04
CA ALA A 225 7.29 -19.61 1.77
C ALA A 225 7.35 -19.15 3.24
N ILE A 226 8.53 -19.21 3.88
CA ILE A 226 8.73 -18.83 5.28
C ILE A 226 9.81 -17.75 5.47
N SER A 227 9.71 -17.03 6.60
CA SER A 227 10.70 -16.08 7.11
C SER A 227 12.13 -16.67 7.06
N PRO A 228 13.06 -16.16 6.21
CA PRO A 228 14.32 -16.85 5.96
C PRO A 228 15.20 -16.97 7.21
N ASN A 229 15.48 -18.20 7.67
CA ASN A 229 16.16 -18.44 8.94
C ASN A 229 17.38 -19.36 8.81
N ASN A 230 18.51 -18.76 8.41
CA ASN A 230 19.80 -19.44 8.32
C ASN A 230 20.23 -20.12 9.64
N THR A 231 19.81 -19.59 10.80
CA THR A 231 20.14 -20.17 12.11
C THR A 231 19.41 -21.49 12.31
N ALA A 232 18.09 -21.51 12.14
CA ALA A 232 17.28 -22.72 12.32
C ALA A 232 17.68 -23.84 11.34
N ILE A 233 17.85 -23.54 10.06
CA ILE A 233 18.25 -24.55 9.06
C ILE A 233 19.65 -25.11 9.36
N SER A 234 20.60 -24.26 9.74
CA SER A 234 21.95 -24.76 10.07
C SER A 234 21.95 -25.60 11.35
N GLN A 235 21.17 -25.23 12.36
CA GLN A 235 21.03 -26.01 13.59
C GLN A 235 20.33 -27.34 13.33
N ALA A 236 19.26 -27.35 12.52
CA ALA A 236 18.56 -28.57 12.15
C ALA A 236 19.48 -29.53 11.36
N LEU A 237 20.26 -29.02 10.41
CA LEU A 237 21.27 -29.80 9.69
C LEU A 237 22.39 -30.32 10.61
N GLU A 238 22.98 -29.46 11.46
CA GLU A 238 24.00 -29.88 12.44
C GLU A 238 23.47 -30.97 13.38
N THR A 239 22.24 -30.84 13.90
CA THR A 239 21.61 -31.84 14.79
C THR A 239 21.27 -33.14 14.05
N PHE A 240 20.66 -33.06 12.86
CA PHE A 240 20.26 -34.24 12.08
C PHE A 240 21.46 -35.07 11.62
N LEU A 241 22.50 -34.40 11.10
CA LEU A 241 23.75 -35.07 10.71
C LEU A 241 24.46 -35.68 11.92
N SER A 242 24.47 -34.98 13.07
CA SER A 242 25.05 -35.52 14.32
C SER A 242 24.32 -36.77 14.82
N ALA A 243 22.99 -36.84 14.68
CA ALA A 243 22.21 -38.03 15.02
C ALA A 243 22.51 -39.24 14.11
N MET A 244 22.97 -38.99 12.88
CA MET A 244 23.49 -40.01 11.95
C MET A 244 25.01 -40.24 12.09
N GLY A 245 25.66 -39.68 13.12
CA GLY A 245 27.09 -39.84 13.41
C GLY A 245 28.04 -38.88 12.68
N TYR A 246 27.55 -38.00 11.82
CA TYR A 246 28.38 -37.03 11.09
C TYR A 246 28.48 -35.70 11.86
N GLN A 247 29.70 -35.27 12.18
CA GLN A 247 29.97 -34.01 12.89
C GLN A 247 30.95 -33.12 12.12
N LEU A 248 30.87 -31.81 12.34
CA LEU A 248 31.86 -30.84 11.86
C LEU A 248 32.80 -30.46 13.01
N ASP A 249 34.12 -30.54 12.78
CA ASP A 249 35.18 -30.24 13.77
C ASP A 249 34.99 -28.90 14.53
N ASN A 250 34.31 -27.94 13.91
CA ASN A 250 34.15 -26.58 14.41
C ASN A 250 32.69 -26.27 14.77
N ARG A 251 32.35 -26.28 16.07
CA ARG A 251 31.06 -25.82 16.60
C ARG A 251 30.72 -24.39 16.11
N ASN A 252 29.43 -24.12 15.89
CA ASN A 252 28.90 -22.83 15.40
C ASN A 252 29.37 -22.38 14.00
N SER A 253 30.08 -23.23 13.25
CA SER A 253 30.74 -22.83 12.00
C SER A 253 29.92 -23.02 10.73
N LEU A 254 28.87 -23.85 10.73
CA LEU A 254 28.04 -24.04 9.53
C LEU A 254 27.30 -22.75 9.19
N ARG A 255 26.62 -22.15 10.17
CA ARG A 255 25.66 -21.03 9.96
C ARG A 255 26.17 -19.90 9.06
N ARG A 256 27.41 -19.44 9.26
CA ARG A 256 28.00 -18.37 8.44
C ARG A 256 28.42 -18.86 7.05
N ARG A 257 28.93 -20.08 6.95
CA ARG A 257 29.41 -20.69 5.69
C ARG A 257 28.25 -21.09 4.78
N PHE A 258 27.23 -21.73 5.35
CA PHE A 258 25.94 -22.03 4.72
C PHE A 258 25.22 -20.78 4.23
N ALA A 259 25.10 -19.73 5.07
CA ALA A 259 24.49 -18.46 4.69
C ALA A 259 25.15 -17.81 3.47
N ASN A 260 26.48 -17.87 3.37
CA ASN A 260 27.21 -17.37 2.20
C ASN A 260 26.95 -18.24 0.96
N ALA A 261 27.02 -19.56 1.09
CA ALA A 261 26.78 -20.50 -0.02
C ALA A 261 25.36 -20.33 -0.59
N LEU A 262 24.34 -20.29 0.26
CA LEU A 262 22.93 -20.10 -0.14
C LEU A 262 22.68 -18.76 -0.83
N MET A 263 23.26 -17.67 -0.32
CA MET A 263 23.18 -16.34 -0.93
C MET A 263 23.79 -16.34 -2.34
N TRP A 264 25.00 -16.87 -2.51
CA TRP A 264 25.69 -16.89 -3.79
C TRP A 264 25.11 -17.91 -4.79
N TYR A 265 24.59 -19.04 -4.32
CA TYR A 265 23.79 -19.97 -5.14
C TYR A 265 22.51 -19.30 -5.66
N THR A 266 21.85 -18.49 -4.84
CA THR A 266 20.68 -17.70 -5.27
C THR A 266 21.06 -16.67 -6.33
N HIS A 267 22.20 -16.00 -6.20
CA HIS A 267 22.73 -15.14 -7.27
C HIS A 267 23.01 -15.94 -8.55
N LEU A 268 23.67 -17.11 -8.47
CA LEU A 268 23.96 -17.94 -9.64
C LEU A 268 22.69 -18.40 -10.36
N LYS A 269 21.65 -18.85 -9.64
CA LYS A 269 20.39 -19.29 -10.26
C LYS A 269 19.66 -18.15 -10.96
N ASN A 270 19.68 -16.94 -10.40
CA ASN A 270 19.01 -15.79 -11.01
C ASN A 270 19.78 -15.24 -12.21
N LEU A 271 21.13 -15.30 -12.18
CA LEU A 271 21.96 -15.03 -13.35
C LEU A 271 21.76 -16.08 -14.46
N LEU A 272 21.58 -17.35 -14.11
CA LEU A 272 21.25 -18.41 -15.08
C LEU A 272 19.86 -18.18 -15.72
N LYS A 273 18.83 -17.80 -14.95
CA LYS A 273 17.52 -17.40 -15.49
C LYS A 273 17.69 -16.24 -16.48
N SER A 274 18.43 -15.19 -16.08
CA SER A 274 18.73 -14.03 -16.91
C SER A 274 19.51 -14.36 -18.19
N HIS A 275 20.37 -15.39 -18.18
CA HIS A 275 21.16 -15.79 -19.35
C HIS A 275 20.27 -16.31 -20.49
N TYR A 276 19.30 -17.17 -20.18
CA TYR A 276 18.36 -17.69 -21.20
C TYR A 276 17.26 -16.70 -21.56
N GLU A 277 16.89 -15.79 -20.66
CA GLU A 277 15.99 -14.69 -21.01
C GLU A 277 16.57 -13.79 -22.12
N VAL A 278 17.90 -13.65 -22.22
CA VAL A 278 18.54 -12.93 -23.35
C VAL A 278 18.33 -13.67 -24.68
N ALA A 279 18.46 -15.01 -24.70
CA ALA A 279 18.21 -15.81 -25.90
C ALA A 279 16.74 -15.73 -26.35
N ILE A 280 15.81 -15.79 -25.39
CA ILE A 280 14.36 -15.64 -25.63
C ILE A 280 14.04 -14.25 -26.21
N GLU A 281 14.59 -13.17 -25.66
CA GLU A 281 14.34 -11.84 -26.22
C GLU A 281 15.06 -11.61 -27.57
N THR A 282 16.24 -12.20 -27.81
CA THR A 282 16.91 -12.14 -29.13
C THR A 282 16.04 -12.79 -30.22
N ALA A 283 15.41 -13.94 -29.91
CA ALA A 283 14.45 -14.58 -30.81
C ALA A 283 13.19 -13.72 -31.01
N ARG A 284 12.70 -13.02 -29.97
CA ARG A 284 11.56 -12.09 -30.07
C ARG A 284 11.89 -10.86 -30.92
N GLU A 285 13.05 -10.24 -30.74
CA GLU A 285 13.49 -9.09 -31.53
C GLU A 285 13.64 -9.46 -33.02
N THR A 286 14.07 -10.69 -33.31
CA THR A 286 14.11 -11.24 -34.68
C THR A 286 12.69 -11.34 -35.26
N LEU A 287 11.77 -12.05 -34.60
CA LEU A 287 10.38 -12.21 -35.07
C LEU A 287 9.65 -10.87 -35.24
N LEU A 288 9.81 -9.96 -34.28
CA LEU A 288 9.24 -8.60 -34.32
C LEU A 288 9.89 -7.71 -35.40
N SER A 289 11.01 -8.12 -35.99
CA SER A 289 11.63 -7.45 -37.15
C SER A 289 11.13 -8.06 -38.46
N ASP A 290 11.02 -9.38 -38.53
CA ASP A 290 10.48 -10.11 -39.69
C ASP A 290 9.01 -9.72 -39.99
N GLU A 291 8.17 -9.60 -38.95
CA GLU A 291 6.78 -9.15 -39.09
C GLU A 291 6.67 -7.70 -39.63
N ARG A 292 7.67 -6.84 -39.36
CA ARG A 292 7.74 -5.47 -39.94
C ARG A 292 8.27 -5.49 -41.38
N GLY A 293 9.16 -6.42 -41.72
CA GLY A 293 9.67 -6.61 -43.07
C GLY A 293 8.62 -7.17 -44.04
N ASN A 294 7.79 -8.11 -43.56
CA ASN A 294 6.76 -8.78 -44.36
C ASN A 294 5.42 -8.03 -44.45
N SER A 295 5.27 -6.87 -43.80
CA SER A 295 4.06 -6.05 -43.94
C SER A 295 3.98 -5.51 -45.38
N PRO A 296 2.92 -5.81 -46.16
CA PRO A 296 2.88 -5.43 -47.56
C PRO A 296 2.83 -3.91 -47.70
N GLN A 297 3.86 -3.33 -48.32
CA GLN A 297 3.93 -1.88 -48.53
C GLN A 297 2.73 -1.42 -49.35
N THR A 298 1.80 -0.72 -48.70
CA THR A 298 0.72 -0.03 -49.40
C THR A 298 1.33 0.88 -50.46
N PRO A 299 0.85 0.84 -51.72
CA PRO A 299 1.60 1.38 -52.85
C PRO A 299 1.75 2.89 -52.70
N ARG A 300 2.96 3.33 -52.31
CA ARG A 300 3.34 4.75 -52.21
C ARG A 300 2.91 5.46 -53.48
N GLY A 301 1.95 6.37 -53.36
CA GLY A 301 1.31 7.02 -54.49
C GLY A 301 2.36 7.57 -55.46
N ARG A 302 2.37 7.05 -56.69
CA ARG A 302 3.42 7.33 -57.69
C ARG A 302 3.54 8.84 -57.89
N ARG A 303 4.62 9.42 -57.34
CA ARG A 303 5.04 10.81 -57.58
C ARG A 303 5.34 10.93 -59.08
N ARG A 304 4.36 11.42 -59.85
CA ARG A 304 4.49 11.62 -61.29
C ARG A 304 5.44 12.79 -61.55
N GLU A 305 6.72 12.46 -61.66
CA GLU A 305 7.64 13.30 -62.41
C GLU A 305 7.15 13.39 -63.86
N ARG A 306 6.93 14.61 -64.33
CA ARG A 306 6.75 14.91 -65.75
C ARG A 306 7.75 16.00 -66.12
N SER A 307 8.63 15.65 -67.05
CA SER A 307 9.74 16.48 -67.51
C SER A 307 9.23 17.76 -68.17
N ALA A 308 10.06 18.81 -68.11
CA ALA A 308 9.76 20.08 -68.78
C ALA A 308 9.77 19.93 -70.30
N ALA A 309 8.82 20.60 -70.96
CA ALA A 309 8.82 20.87 -72.40
C ALA A 309 8.58 22.37 -72.63
N ARG A 310 9.29 22.95 -73.60
CA ARG A 310 9.27 24.39 -73.91
C ARG A 310 8.09 24.74 -74.85
N SER A 311 7.94 26.06 -75.07
CA SER A 311 7.34 26.74 -76.25
C SER A 311 6.00 27.48 -75.94
N PRO A 312 5.60 28.50 -76.73
CA PRO A 312 6.01 29.87 -76.35
C PRO A 312 4.96 31.00 -76.56
N SER A 313 5.27 32.19 -76.02
CA SER A 313 4.79 33.51 -76.52
C SER A 313 3.28 33.80 -76.36
N LEU A 314 2.71 35.01 -76.60
CA LEU A 314 3.23 36.35 -76.93
C LEU A 314 2.15 37.41 -76.55
N SER A 315 2.54 38.62 -76.10
CA SER A 315 1.74 39.89 -76.14
C SER A 315 0.39 39.93 -75.33
N GLN A 316 -0.18 41.08 -74.92
CA GLN A 316 0.23 42.51 -74.94
C GLN A 316 -0.48 43.35 -73.83
N THR A 317 -0.05 44.61 -73.71
CA THR A 317 -0.65 45.83 -73.10
C THR A 317 -2.18 45.88 -72.90
N THR A 318 -2.79 46.62 -71.94
CA THR A 318 -2.35 47.74 -71.05
C THR A 318 -3.19 47.73 -69.72
N VAL A 319 -3.39 48.72 -68.81
CA VAL A 319 -3.19 50.20 -68.74
C VAL A 319 -2.86 50.71 -67.29
N HIS A 320 -3.28 51.91 -66.90
CA HIS A 320 -3.07 52.65 -65.62
C HIS A 320 -4.15 52.33 -64.53
N ARG A 321 -4.16 52.86 -63.27
CA ARG A 321 -3.64 54.16 -62.75
C ARG A 321 -3.52 54.31 -61.20
N ARG A 322 -2.35 54.83 -60.76
CA ARG A 322 -2.04 55.77 -59.62
C ARG A 322 -2.11 55.39 -58.11
N ARG A 323 -0.93 55.59 -57.47
CA ARG A 323 -0.61 56.38 -56.23
C ARG A 323 -1.11 55.86 -54.85
N SER A 324 -0.47 56.22 -53.72
CA SER A 324 0.63 57.20 -53.45
C SER A 324 1.56 56.76 -52.28
N SER A 325 2.71 57.42 -52.13
CA SER A 325 3.75 57.12 -51.13
C SER A 325 4.13 58.33 -50.23
N THR A 326 4.48 58.03 -48.97
CA THR A 326 5.46 58.73 -48.08
C THR A 326 5.49 60.26 -47.92
N PRO A 327 5.40 60.75 -46.67
CA PRO A 327 6.12 61.95 -46.18
C PRO A 327 7.33 61.58 -45.26
N PRO A 328 8.21 62.54 -44.87
CA PRO A 328 9.64 62.26 -44.65
C PRO A 328 10.18 62.63 -43.25
N ALA A 329 11.51 62.68 -43.11
CA ALA A 329 12.23 63.11 -41.91
C ALA A 329 13.05 64.40 -42.13
N SER A 330 13.26 65.21 -41.07
CA SER A 330 14.51 65.90 -40.68
C SER A 330 14.30 67.15 -39.80
N ARG A 331 15.12 67.32 -38.74
CA ARG A 331 16.03 68.48 -38.52
C ARG A 331 16.55 68.62 -37.06
N SER A 332 17.86 68.47 -36.91
CA SER A 332 18.83 69.25 -36.09
C SER A 332 18.56 69.71 -34.64
N ALA A 333 19.63 69.59 -33.83
CA ALA A 333 20.08 70.42 -32.68
C ALA A 333 19.93 69.85 -31.24
N THR A 334 21.04 69.90 -30.51
CA THR A 334 21.26 69.57 -29.08
C THR A 334 21.16 70.85 -28.22
N PRO A 335 20.88 70.80 -26.89
CA PRO A 335 21.81 70.21 -25.90
C PRO A 335 21.18 69.40 -24.73
N THR A 336 22.07 68.96 -23.83
CA THR A 336 21.91 68.23 -22.55
C THR A 336 21.01 68.93 -21.52
N PRO A 337 20.46 68.27 -20.45
CA PRO A 337 21.22 67.40 -19.54
C PRO A 337 20.52 66.17 -18.87
N ALA A 338 21.35 65.42 -18.14
CA ALA A 338 21.04 64.51 -17.01
C ALA A 338 20.31 63.17 -17.29
N PRO A 339 20.46 62.14 -16.41
CA PRO A 339 20.16 60.74 -16.76
C PRO A 339 18.93 60.14 -16.06
N ASN A 340 18.27 59.16 -16.69
CA ASN A 340 17.83 57.94 -15.96
C ASN A 340 17.39 56.72 -16.79
N ARG A 341 17.33 55.58 -16.09
CA ARG A 341 16.59 54.32 -16.37
C ARG A 341 16.82 53.59 -17.70
N LYS A 342 17.76 52.63 -17.66
CA LYS A 342 17.83 51.48 -18.58
C LYS A 342 16.46 50.78 -18.69
N ARG A 343 15.96 50.57 -19.91
CA ARG A 343 14.74 49.78 -20.18
C ARG A 343 15.04 48.30 -19.90
N ARG A 344 14.29 47.68 -18.98
CA ARG A 344 14.51 46.30 -18.54
C ARG A 344 14.00 45.32 -19.60
N ARG A 345 14.84 44.40 -20.08
CA ARG A 345 14.37 43.23 -20.86
C ARG A 345 13.43 42.40 -19.98
N GLU A 346 12.32 41.93 -20.56
CA GLU A 346 11.50 40.90 -19.94
C GLU A 346 12.27 39.57 -19.92
N PRO A 347 12.25 38.82 -18.80
CA PRO A 347 12.91 37.52 -18.73
C PRO A 347 12.07 36.46 -19.43
N THR A 348 12.71 35.68 -20.30
CA THR A 348 12.17 34.38 -20.75
C THR A 348 11.86 33.49 -19.55
N PRO A 349 10.79 32.68 -19.58
CA PRO A 349 10.45 31.81 -18.46
C PRO A 349 11.53 30.74 -18.23
N GLU A 350 11.94 30.58 -16.97
CA GLU A 350 12.84 29.51 -16.53
C GLU A 350 12.11 28.17 -16.63
N THR A 351 12.37 27.39 -17.68
CA THR A 351 11.87 26.02 -17.81
C THR A 351 12.64 25.10 -16.86
N VAL A 352 11.95 24.57 -15.84
CA VAL A 352 12.49 23.54 -14.95
C VAL A 352 12.82 22.28 -15.74
N PRO A 353 14.05 21.74 -15.69
CA PRO A 353 14.38 20.46 -16.32
C PRO A 353 13.56 19.32 -15.71
N ILE A 354 12.98 18.47 -16.57
CA ILE A 354 12.29 17.25 -16.15
C ILE A 354 13.35 16.14 -16.04
N PRO A 355 13.42 15.37 -14.93
CA PRO A 355 14.43 14.30 -14.75
C PRO A 355 14.10 13.02 -15.53
N PHE A 356 12.95 12.98 -16.19
CA PHE A 356 12.50 11.91 -17.06
C PHE A 356 12.59 12.37 -18.53
N PRO A 357 13.05 11.52 -19.46
CA PRO A 357 12.97 11.84 -20.89
C PRO A 357 11.51 11.97 -21.35
N GLU A 358 11.30 12.49 -22.56
CA GLU A 358 10.02 12.31 -23.24
C GLU A 358 9.80 10.82 -23.56
N PRO A 359 8.59 10.27 -23.33
CA PRO A 359 8.32 8.86 -23.57
C PRO A 359 8.67 8.42 -25.00
N PRO A 360 9.28 7.23 -25.17
CA PRO A 360 9.57 6.71 -26.50
C PRO A 360 8.28 6.48 -27.30
N PRO A 361 8.29 6.65 -28.63
CA PRO A 361 7.14 6.36 -29.48
C PRO A 361 6.92 4.84 -29.59
N LEU A 362 6.15 4.28 -28.65
CA LEU A 362 5.81 2.86 -28.58
C LEU A 362 4.50 2.57 -29.33
N SER A 363 4.47 1.48 -30.10
CA SER A 363 3.26 0.97 -30.78
C SER A 363 2.45 -0.04 -29.95
N ARG A 364 3.05 -0.58 -28.88
CA ARG A 364 2.43 -1.43 -27.85
C ARG A 364 3.18 -1.23 -26.52
N PRO A 365 2.65 -1.64 -25.36
CA PRO A 365 3.39 -1.57 -24.10
C PRO A 365 4.75 -2.27 -24.18
N SER A 366 5.74 -1.73 -23.48
CA SER A 366 7.09 -2.31 -23.47
C SER A 366 7.08 -3.75 -22.94
N GLN A 367 8.04 -4.56 -23.40
CA GLN A 367 8.14 -5.97 -23.01
C GLN A 367 8.34 -6.16 -21.49
N TYR A 368 8.88 -5.16 -20.78
CA TYR A 368 8.91 -5.12 -19.31
C TYR A 368 7.50 -5.24 -18.71
N LEU A 369 6.57 -4.37 -19.11
CA LEU A 369 5.20 -4.40 -18.59
C LEU A 369 4.46 -5.69 -18.99
N ILE A 370 4.65 -6.15 -20.23
CA ILE A 370 4.07 -7.41 -20.71
C ILE A 370 4.53 -8.59 -19.85
N ARG A 371 5.83 -8.71 -19.56
CA ARG A 371 6.39 -9.70 -18.62
C ARG A 371 5.85 -9.54 -17.20
N LYS A 372 5.65 -8.31 -16.70
CA LYS A 372 5.10 -8.08 -15.35
C LYS A 372 3.61 -8.41 -15.25
N CYS A 373 2.77 -8.13 -16.24
CA CYS A 373 1.40 -8.64 -16.31
C CYS A 373 0.87 -8.76 -17.76
N PRO A 374 0.79 -9.97 -18.35
CA PRO A 374 0.34 -10.10 -19.73
C PRO A 374 -1.14 -9.75 -19.91
N ALA A 375 -2.01 -10.07 -18.95
CA ALA A 375 -3.44 -9.71 -18.97
C ALA A 375 -3.65 -8.18 -19.10
N CYS A 376 -2.85 -7.37 -18.41
CA CYS A 376 -2.93 -5.91 -18.49
C CYS A 376 -2.34 -5.30 -19.78
N PHE A 377 -1.32 -5.94 -20.37
CA PHE A 377 -0.38 -5.22 -21.24
C PHE A 377 -0.08 -5.87 -22.59
N ALA A 378 -0.30 -7.18 -22.78
CA ALA A 378 0.10 -7.85 -24.02
C ALA A 378 -0.73 -7.40 -25.25
N ASN A 379 -2.02 -7.16 -25.05
CA ASN A 379 -2.95 -6.66 -26.08
C ASN A 379 -3.64 -5.35 -25.63
N LEU A 380 -2.91 -4.47 -24.94
CA LEU A 380 -3.45 -3.17 -24.49
C LEU A 380 -3.43 -2.17 -25.64
N ILE A 381 -4.63 -1.84 -26.12
CA ILE A 381 -4.90 -0.91 -27.22
C ILE A 381 -5.85 0.17 -26.68
N HIS A 382 -5.70 1.43 -27.12
CA HIS A 382 -6.59 2.50 -26.68
C HIS A 382 -8.03 2.28 -27.19
N ASP A 383 -8.99 2.33 -26.28
CA ASP A 383 -10.42 2.27 -26.55
C ASP A 383 -11.09 3.63 -26.25
N PRO A 384 -11.49 4.39 -27.28
CA PRO A 384 -12.16 5.68 -27.09
C PRO A 384 -13.47 5.62 -26.29
N SER A 385 -14.13 4.47 -26.19
CA SER A 385 -15.34 4.28 -25.38
C SER A 385 -15.06 4.16 -23.89
N GLN A 386 -13.82 3.88 -23.48
CA GLN A 386 -13.43 3.72 -22.09
C GLN A 386 -12.71 4.96 -21.53
N VAL A 387 -12.99 5.27 -20.27
CA VAL A 387 -12.34 6.40 -19.55
C VAL A 387 -10.85 6.13 -19.35
N ALA A 388 -10.48 4.87 -19.10
CA ALA A 388 -9.11 4.42 -19.01
C ALA A 388 -8.96 2.95 -19.44
N ASP A 389 -7.90 2.68 -20.20
CA ASP A 389 -7.58 1.37 -20.78
C ASP A 389 -6.91 0.47 -19.72
N GLY A 390 -5.87 1.00 -19.04
CA GLY A 390 -5.15 0.32 -17.97
C GLY A 390 -5.56 0.80 -16.57
N MET A 391 -5.43 -0.06 -15.56
CA MET A 391 -5.76 0.23 -14.15
C MET A 391 -4.60 -0.11 -13.21
N VAL A 392 -4.24 0.84 -12.35
CA VAL A 392 -3.16 0.72 -11.35
C VAL A 392 -3.59 1.30 -10.00
N CYS A 393 -3.09 0.74 -8.91
CA CYS A 393 -3.21 1.31 -7.57
C CYS A 393 -1.85 1.61 -6.95
N ILE A 394 -1.83 2.57 -6.02
CA ILE A 394 -0.61 3.12 -5.41
C ILE A 394 -0.82 3.25 -3.89
N ASP A 395 0.17 2.84 -3.08
CA ASP A 395 0.15 2.96 -1.60
C ASP A 395 1.57 2.84 -0.98
N ALA A 396 1.70 3.21 0.31
CA ALA A 396 2.92 3.29 1.11
C ALA A 396 2.94 2.34 2.35
N CYS A 397 3.70 1.24 2.26
CA CYS A 397 3.91 0.31 3.37
C CYS A 397 4.98 0.78 4.37
N PHE A 398 4.55 1.36 5.49
CA PHE A 398 5.44 1.78 6.59
C PHE A 398 5.93 0.63 7.49
N THR A 399 5.60 -0.64 7.24
CA THR A 399 6.06 -1.76 8.11
C THR A 399 7.47 -2.25 7.77
N GLN A 400 7.85 -2.15 6.49
CA GLN A 400 9.08 -2.67 5.86
C GLN A 400 10.35 -1.86 6.17
N LYS A 401 10.46 -1.30 7.38
CA LYS A 401 11.54 -0.39 7.81
C LYS A 401 12.89 -1.12 7.96
N GLY A 402 13.96 -0.54 7.41
CA GLY A 402 15.35 -1.00 7.52
C GLY A 402 16.14 -0.15 8.51
N GLN A 403 16.87 -0.77 9.45
CA GLN A 403 17.64 -0.05 10.48
C GLN A 403 18.88 0.67 9.92
N ASN A 404 19.30 1.74 10.60
CA ASN A 404 20.61 2.37 10.35
C ASN A 404 21.74 1.41 10.80
N GLY A 405 22.52 0.89 9.85
CA GLY A 405 23.73 0.10 10.11
C GLY A 405 25.00 0.90 9.88
N GLU A 406 26.10 0.57 10.59
CA GLU A 406 27.39 1.29 10.52
C GLU A 406 28.03 1.34 9.11
N ALA A 407 27.61 0.49 8.17
CA ALA A 407 28.09 0.52 6.78
C ALA A 407 27.04 -0.08 5.82
N THR A 408 26.90 0.52 4.63
CA THR A 408 26.20 -0.08 3.49
C THR A 408 26.92 -1.38 3.07
N ASP A 409 26.18 -2.43 2.74
CA ASP A 409 26.77 -3.64 2.16
C ASP A 409 27.13 -3.42 0.68
N PRO A 410 28.00 -4.24 0.06
CA PRO A 410 28.36 -4.07 -1.35
C PRO A 410 27.15 -4.18 -2.28
N ASN A 411 27.19 -3.44 -3.40
CA ASN A 411 26.04 -3.31 -4.30
C ASN A 411 25.57 -4.66 -4.87
N LYS A 412 24.28 -4.95 -4.67
CA LYS A 412 23.54 -6.09 -5.20
C LYS A 412 22.30 -5.56 -5.88
N ARG A 413 22.12 -5.89 -7.16
CA ARG A 413 20.91 -5.64 -7.93
C ARG A 413 20.40 -6.97 -8.45
N HIS A 414 19.08 -7.17 -8.45
CA HIS A 414 18.47 -8.31 -9.14
C HIS A 414 18.48 -8.04 -10.66
N PRO A 415 18.74 -9.03 -11.52
CA PRO A 415 18.77 -8.81 -12.98
C PRO A 415 17.41 -8.31 -13.50
N ASP A 416 16.32 -8.92 -13.04
CA ASP A 416 14.95 -8.43 -13.23
C ASP A 416 14.45 -7.78 -11.93
N THR A 417 14.70 -6.47 -11.76
CA THR A 417 14.28 -5.73 -10.56
C THR A 417 12.94 -5.00 -10.79
N ASN A 418 12.13 -4.93 -9.74
CA ASN A 418 10.95 -4.06 -9.70
C ASN A 418 11.24 -2.71 -9.02
N PHE A 419 12.46 -2.46 -8.55
CA PHE A 419 12.82 -1.22 -7.87
C PHE A 419 13.25 -0.09 -8.81
N ILE A 420 12.61 1.06 -8.66
CA ILE A 420 13.12 2.35 -9.12
C ILE A 420 14.40 2.66 -8.33
N SER A 421 15.43 3.14 -9.02
CA SER A 421 16.75 3.48 -8.45
C SER A 421 16.68 4.65 -7.45
N GLU A 422 17.49 4.59 -6.39
CA GLU A 422 17.70 5.66 -5.40
C GLU A 422 17.99 7.02 -6.10
N GLU A 423 18.84 7.02 -7.12
CA GLU A 423 19.16 8.18 -7.99
C GLU A 423 17.93 8.82 -8.64
N LEU A 424 17.13 8.06 -9.41
CA LEU A 424 15.91 8.57 -10.06
C LEU A 424 14.86 9.04 -9.03
N ALA A 425 14.78 8.41 -7.87
CA ALA A 425 13.92 8.87 -6.78
C ALA A 425 14.37 10.23 -6.24
N THR A 426 15.66 10.43 -5.99
CA THR A 426 16.24 11.72 -5.57
C THR A 426 16.04 12.81 -6.63
N LEU A 427 16.33 12.52 -7.90
CA LEU A 427 16.09 13.46 -9.01
C LEU A 427 14.61 13.86 -9.13
N THR A 428 13.68 12.95 -8.82
CA THR A 428 12.24 13.26 -8.78
C THR A 428 11.86 14.10 -7.57
N GLU A 429 12.49 13.89 -6.41
CA GLU A 429 12.30 14.75 -5.22
C GLU A 429 12.75 16.19 -5.49
N GLU A 430 13.95 16.36 -6.05
CA GLU A 430 14.50 17.67 -6.46
C GLU A 430 13.60 18.38 -7.49
N TYR A 431 13.13 17.65 -8.51
CA TYR A 431 12.20 18.16 -9.51
C TYR A 431 10.87 18.63 -8.89
N VAL A 432 10.23 17.79 -8.07
CA VAL A 432 8.95 18.12 -7.41
C VAL A 432 9.09 19.31 -6.47
N ASP A 433 10.16 19.41 -5.69
CA ASP A 433 10.39 20.57 -4.83
C ASP A 433 10.77 21.83 -5.64
N SER A 434 11.45 21.71 -6.78
CA SER A 434 11.70 22.84 -7.68
C SER A 434 10.41 23.42 -8.26
N LEU A 435 9.45 22.57 -8.69
CA LEU A 435 8.12 22.98 -9.14
C LEU A 435 7.31 23.62 -8.00
N ARG A 436 7.29 23.01 -6.81
CA ARG A 436 6.67 23.60 -5.61
C ARG A 436 7.25 24.98 -5.29
N ASN A 437 8.55 25.18 -5.47
CA ASN A 437 9.21 26.46 -5.21
C ASN A 437 8.97 27.49 -6.32
N ALA A 438 8.89 27.08 -7.59
CA ALA A 438 8.47 27.94 -8.70
C ALA A 438 7.03 28.43 -8.54
N GLY A 439 6.10 27.53 -8.16
CA GLY A 439 4.71 27.87 -7.86
C GLY A 439 4.58 28.89 -6.73
N LYS A 440 5.25 28.68 -5.58
CA LYS A 440 5.26 29.64 -4.46
C LYS A 440 5.80 31.01 -4.87
N ARG A 441 6.81 31.06 -5.75
CA ARG A 441 7.32 32.32 -6.33
C ARG A 441 6.28 33.01 -7.22
N LYS A 442 5.48 32.25 -7.98
CA LYS A 442 4.38 32.76 -8.82
C LYS A 442 3.23 33.30 -7.96
N GLU A 443 2.74 32.54 -6.99
CA GLU A 443 1.70 32.96 -6.02
C GLU A 443 2.11 34.26 -5.30
N LYS A 444 3.34 34.33 -4.79
CA LYS A 444 3.85 35.52 -4.08
C LYS A 444 3.93 36.76 -4.99
N ARG A 445 4.28 36.59 -6.29
CA ARG A 445 4.25 37.68 -7.28
C ARG A 445 2.81 38.13 -7.57
N GLN A 446 1.87 37.19 -7.71
CA GLN A 446 0.45 37.48 -7.99
C GLN A 446 -0.20 38.22 -6.82
N LYS A 447 -0.03 37.75 -5.57
CA LYS A 447 -0.57 38.45 -4.39
C LYS A 447 0.06 39.83 -4.17
N ALA A 448 1.36 40.00 -4.49
CA ALA A 448 1.98 41.33 -4.49
C ALA A 448 1.39 42.28 -5.54
N ALA A 449 1.07 41.78 -6.75
CA ALA A 449 0.45 42.57 -7.80
C ALA A 449 -1.02 42.93 -7.48
N ALA A 450 -1.81 42.00 -6.95
CA ALA A 450 -3.19 42.27 -6.51
C ALA A 450 -3.23 43.37 -5.42
N LYS A 451 -2.32 43.28 -4.45
CA LYS A 451 -2.19 44.27 -3.36
C LYS A 451 -1.71 45.65 -3.82
N LEU A 452 -1.00 45.74 -4.94
CA LEU A 452 -0.65 47.03 -5.58
C LEU A 452 -1.83 47.65 -6.34
N ASN A 453 -2.78 46.85 -6.80
CA ASN A 453 -3.95 47.30 -7.55
C ASN A 453 -5.18 47.60 -6.66
N GLY A 454 -5.01 47.68 -5.33
CA GLY A 454 -6.09 48.02 -4.39
C GLY A 454 -7.15 46.94 -4.19
N GLY A 455 -6.92 45.70 -4.64
CA GLY A 455 -7.81 44.58 -4.36
C GLY A 455 -7.75 44.20 -2.87
N GLU A 456 -8.89 44.23 -2.19
CA GLU A 456 -9.05 43.62 -0.86
C GLU A 456 -8.93 42.09 -0.96
N ASP A 457 -8.37 41.45 0.07
CA ASP A 457 -8.19 39.99 0.12
C ASP A 457 -9.54 39.25 0.36
N ASP A 458 -10.48 39.30 -0.59
CA ASP A 458 -11.76 38.56 -0.57
C ASP A 458 -11.57 37.05 -0.92
N ASP A 459 -10.46 36.46 -0.47
CA ASP A 459 -9.98 35.08 -0.76
C ASP A 459 -10.63 34.03 0.17
N ASP A 460 -11.91 34.24 0.48
CA ASP A 460 -12.65 33.63 1.60
C ASP A 460 -14.03 33.06 1.14
N ASP A 461 -14.20 32.92 -0.18
CA ASP A 461 -15.35 32.27 -0.82
C ASP A 461 -15.06 30.79 -1.08
N ASP A 462 -15.97 29.91 -0.68
CA ASP A 462 -15.82 28.48 -0.95
C ASP A 462 -16.17 28.22 -2.42
N CYS A 463 -15.19 27.76 -3.17
CA CYS A 463 -15.28 27.60 -4.62
C CYS A 463 -14.52 26.34 -5.05
N CYS A 464 -14.87 25.79 -6.21
CA CYS A 464 -14.02 24.78 -6.84
C CYS A 464 -12.73 25.45 -7.32
N GLU A 465 -11.57 24.86 -7.03
CA GLU A 465 -10.29 25.33 -7.58
C GLU A 465 -10.25 25.10 -9.11
N ALA A 466 -9.38 25.81 -9.83
CA ALA A 466 -9.24 25.61 -11.27
C ALA A 466 -8.95 24.13 -11.61
N GLN A 467 -9.58 23.62 -12.66
CA GLN A 467 -9.65 22.21 -13.05
C GLN A 467 -10.26 21.22 -12.03
N MET A 468 -10.40 21.58 -10.75
CA MET A 468 -11.00 20.71 -9.73
C MET A 468 -12.53 20.69 -9.80
N ARG A 469 -13.12 19.54 -9.49
CA ARG A 469 -14.59 19.34 -9.39
C ARG A 469 -15.13 19.44 -7.96
N LEU A 470 -14.27 19.62 -6.97
CA LEU A 470 -14.63 19.73 -5.54
C LEU A 470 -14.38 21.15 -5.01
N PRO A 471 -15.25 21.67 -4.11
CA PRO A 471 -14.99 22.90 -3.38
C PRO A 471 -13.74 22.81 -2.49
N ARG A 472 -13.07 23.95 -2.28
CA ARG A 472 -11.93 24.10 -1.34
C ARG A 472 -12.25 23.48 0.03
N SER A 473 -13.42 23.78 0.59
CA SER A 473 -13.84 23.28 1.91
C SER A 473 -13.88 21.74 2.01
N VAL A 474 -14.25 21.06 0.92
CA VAL A 474 -14.30 19.59 0.85
C VAL A 474 -12.89 19.01 0.72
N LEU A 475 -12.04 19.63 -0.10
CA LEU A 475 -10.64 19.20 -0.28
C LEU A 475 -9.83 19.35 1.02
N ASP A 476 -9.95 20.49 1.69
CA ASP A 476 -9.32 20.74 2.99
C ASP A 476 -9.88 19.81 4.10
N GLY A 477 -11.17 19.47 4.02
CA GLY A 477 -11.80 18.47 4.88
C GLY A 477 -11.25 17.05 4.68
N CYS A 478 -11.01 16.63 3.44
CA CYS A 478 -10.38 15.35 3.13
C CYS A 478 -8.91 15.33 3.57
N GLU A 479 -8.15 16.38 3.24
CA GLU A 479 -6.73 16.53 3.61
C GLU A 479 -6.52 16.49 5.14
N SER A 480 -7.41 17.12 5.92
CA SER A 480 -7.35 17.07 7.39
C SER A 480 -7.83 15.75 8.01
N SER A 481 -8.58 14.93 7.27
CA SER A 481 -9.10 13.64 7.74
C SER A 481 -8.09 12.49 7.62
N PHE A 482 -7.22 12.51 6.59
CA PHE A 482 -6.30 11.41 6.31
C PHE A 482 -4.89 11.61 6.89
N LYS A 483 -4.47 10.68 7.74
CA LYS A 483 -3.09 10.57 8.28
C LYS A 483 -2.01 10.30 7.20
N ALA A 484 -2.41 10.09 5.94
CA ALA A 484 -1.52 9.94 4.79
C ALA A 484 -1.24 11.28 4.08
N ALA A 485 -2.21 12.20 4.04
CA ALA A 485 -2.06 13.49 3.36
C ALA A 485 -1.09 14.46 4.07
N ASP A 486 -0.90 14.28 5.39
CA ASP A 486 0.05 15.07 6.19
C ASP A 486 1.51 14.66 5.93
N GLU A 487 2.10 15.16 4.83
CA GLU A 487 3.53 14.97 4.46
C GLU A 487 4.50 15.30 5.60
N ARG A 488 4.10 16.13 6.58
CA ARG A 488 4.98 16.61 7.65
C ARG A 488 5.07 15.63 8.82
N ARG A 489 4.23 14.59 8.86
CA ARG A 489 4.09 13.70 10.00
C ARG A 489 4.99 12.48 9.89
N GLN A 490 5.94 12.37 10.82
CA GLN A 490 6.92 11.29 10.85
C GLN A 490 6.29 9.94 11.26
N LYS A 491 5.69 9.21 10.32
CA LYS A 491 5.28 7.78 10.46
C LYS A 491 6.47 6.86 10.79
N ALA A 492 7.70 7.31 10.53
CA ALA A 492 8.97 6.70 10.94
C ALA A 492 10.01 7.79 11.24
N SER A 493 10.86 7.55 12.25
CA SER A 493 12.01 8.43 12.53
C SER A 493 13.25 7.96 11.76
N THR A 494 13.79 8.84 10.92
CA THR A 494 15.02 8.63 10.13
C THR A 494 16.27 8.47 11.00
N ALA A 495 16.24 8.91 12.26
CA ALA A 495 17.34 8.71 13.21
C ALA A 495 17.58 7.21 13.53
N ARG A 496 16.56 6.35 13.44
CA ARG A 496 16.65 4.91 13.74
C ARG A 496 16.60 4.01 12.50
N TYR A 497 16.06 4.50 11.38
CA TYR A 497 15.80 3.73 10.17
C TYR A 497 16.31 4.46 8.92
N ARG A 498 17.10 3.78 8.07
CA ARG A 498 17.51 4.27 6.75
C ARG A 498 16.36 4.17 5.75
N ASP A 499 15.61 3.07 5.83
CA ASP A 499 14.44 2.81 5.01
C ASP A 499 13.20 3.02 5.89
N THR A 500 12.37 4.00 5.56
CA THR A 500 11.18 4.38 6.34
C THR A 500 9.93 3.57 5.96
N GLY A 501 9.94 2.95 4.78
CA GLY A 501 8.86 2.15 4.20
C GLY A 501 9.16 1.74 2.75
N LEU A 502 8.14 1.24 2.05
CA LEU A 502 8.13 1.02 0.59
C LEU A 502 6.91 1.70 -0.02
N MET A 503 7.05 2.32 -1.19
CA MET A 503 5.93 2.76 -2.03
C MET A 503 5.80 1.78 -3.20
N ALA A 504 4.60 1.37 -3.59
CA ALA A 504 4.41 0.53 -4.79
C ALA A 504 3.36 1.08 -5.73
N LEU A 505 3.51 0.74 -7.02
CA LEU A 505 2.49 0.80 -8.05
C LEU A 505 2.21 -0.62 -8.53
N VAL A 506 0.97 -1.05 -8.34
CA VAL A 506 0.49 -2.42 -8.54
C VAL A 506 -0.64 -2.40 -9.57
N CYS A 507 -0.71 -3.35 -10.49
CA CYS A 507 -1.85 -3.43 -11.43
C CYS A 507 -3.07 -4.10 -10.77
N ARG A 508 -4.23 -4.02 -11.42
CA ARG A 508 -5.50 -4.57 -10.89
C ARG A 508 -5.50 -6.07 -10.55
N HIS A 509 -4.56 -6.85 -11.11
CA HIS A 509 -4.34 -8.28 -10.82
C HIS A 509 -3.41 -8.52 -9.62
N ASP A 510 -3.19 -7.52 -8.75
CA ASP A 510 -2.32 -7.55 -7.56
C ASP A 510 -0.81 -7.76 -7.86
N ARG A 511 -0.41 -7.59 -9.12
CA ARG A 511 0.97 -7.79 -9.59
C ARG A 511 1.75 -6.46 -9.55
N PRO A 512 2.83 -6.34 -8.75
CA PRO A 512 3.62 -5.12 -8.66
C PRO A 512 4.35 -4.83 -9.98
N LEU A 513 4.25 -3.59 -10.44
CA LEU A 513 4.94 -3.11 -11.64
C LEU A 513 6.22 -2.37 -11.24
N PHE A 514 6.11 -1.43 -10.29
CA PHE A 514 7.23 -0.63 -9.81
C PHE A 514 7.15 -0.44 -8.29
N VAL A 515 8.31 -0.40 -7.63
CA VAL A 515 8.45 -0.16 -6.19
C VAL A 515 9.52 0.92 -5.97
N VAL A 516 9.29 1.85 -5.04
CA VAL A 516 10.31 2.78 -4.55
C VAL A 516 10.63 2.47 -3.10
N ASN A 517 11.91 2.43 -2.76
CA ASN A 517 12.33 2.36 -1.37
C ASN A 517 12.26 3.76 -0.73
N MET A 518 11.54 3.91 0.38
CA MET A 518 11.33 5.21 0.99
C MET A 518 12.46 5.56 1.97
N HIS A 519 13.06 6.72 1.79
CA HIS A 519 14.12 7.24 2.68
C HIS A 519 13.67 8.47 3.50
N SER A 520 12.69 9.21 3.00
CA SER A 520 12.08 10.33 3.72
C SER A 520 11.15 9.86 4.84
N ALA A 521 11.04 10.63 5.92
CA ALA A 521 9.91 10.48 6.83
C ALA A 521 8.61 11.00 6.16
N GLY A 522 7.53 10.23 6.24
CA GLY A 522 6.24 10.60 5.64
C GLY A 522 6.06 10.15 4.18
N GLU A 523 4.86 10.38 3.67
CA GLU A 523 4.36 9.88 2.39
C GLU A 523 4.42 10.98 1.33
N LYS A 524 5.63 11.34 0.90
CA LYS A 524 5.83 12.47 -0.01
C LYS A 524 5.28 12.18 -1.41
N GLN A 525 4.58 13.15 -1.99
CA GLN A 525 3.96 13.04 -3.31
C GLN A 525 4.94 12.69 -4.45
N PHE A 526 6.24 12.98 -4.30
CA PHE A 526 7.23 12.67 -5.33
C PHE A 526 7.37 11.17 -5.61
N TYR A 527 7.09 10.28 -4.65
CA TYR A 527 7.09 8.83 -4.91
C TYR A 527 5.97 8.44 -5.89
N VAL A 528 4.78 9.07 -5.77
CA VAL A 528 3.65 8.87 -6.71
C VAL A 528 4.02 9.38 -8.11
N VAL A 529 4.67 10.56 -8.18
CA VAL A 529 5.16 11.12 -9.44
C VAL A 529 6.21 10.19 -10.06
N ALA A 530 7.17 9.68 -9.30
CA ALA A 530 8.21 8.78 -9.82
C ALA A 530 7.62 7.48 -10.39
N LEU A 531 6.64 6.89 -9.70
CA LEU A 531 5.96 5.67 -10.14
C LEU A 531 5.16 5.89 -11.44
N LEU A 532 4.43 7.01 -11.55
CA LEU A 532 3.60 7.33 -12.73
C LEU A 532 4.43 7.82 -13.93
N GLU A 533 5.43 8.68 -13.72
CA GLU A 533 6.38 9.07 -14.78
C GLU A 533 7.10 7.84 -15.35
N THR A 534 7.55 6.92 -14.49
CA THR A 534 8.16 5.65 -14.93
C THR A 534 7.16 4.82 -15.73
N LEU A 535 5.92 4.64 -15.25
CA LEU A 535 4.88 3.89 -15.98
C LEU A 535 4.65 4.44 -17.41
N PHE A 536 4.61 5.76 -17.59
CA PHE A 536 4.42 6.35 -18.91
C PHE A 536 5.61 6.21 -19.87
N GLN A 537 6.84 5.91 -19.39
CA GLN A 537 7.96 5.52 -20.28
C GLN A 537 7.74 4.16 -20.95
N HIS A 538 6.82 3.35 -20.42
CA HIS A 538 6.58 1.97 -20.85
C HIS A 538 5.27 1.77 -21.62
N LEU A 539 4.50 2.84 -21.90
CA LEU A 539 3.20 2.80 -22.56
C LEU A 539 3.18 3.61 -23.88
N PRO A 540 2.39 3.19 -24.90
CA PRO A 540 2.08 4.02 -26.08
C PRO A 540 1.50 5.39 -25.73
N ALA A 541 1.57 6.34 -26.67
CA ALA A 541 1.28 7.76 -26.42
C ALA A 541 -0.22 8.09 -26.21
N ASP A 542 -1.11 7.21 -26.64
CA ASP A 542 -2.58 7.32 -26.60
C ASP A 542 -3.22 6.71 -25.35
N ILE A 543 -2.65 5.61 -24.83
CA ILE A 543 -3.16 4.85 -23.68
C ILE A 543 -3.49 5.74 -22.47
N ARG A 544 -4.69 5.57 -21.92
CA ARG A 544 -5.20 6.21 -20.71
C ARG A 544 -5.10 5.27 -19.51
N VAL A 545 -4.77 5.83 -18.34
CA VAL A 545 -4.53 5.08 -17.10
C VAL A 545 -5.45 5.55 -15.98
N GLY A 546 -6.18 4.60 -15.38
CA GLY A 546 -6.95 4.79 -14.15
C GLY A 546 -6.06 4.52 -12.94
N VAL A 547 -5.95 5.50 -12.05
CA VAL A 547 -5.13 5.46 -10.84
C VAL A 547 -6.03 5.45 -9.61
N LEU A 548 -5.91 4.41 -8.79
CA LEU A 548 -6.54 4.33 -7.47
C LEU A 548 -5.51 4.67 -6.38
N TYR A 549 -5.82 5.66 -5.54
CA TYR A 549 -4.95 6.07 -4.42
C TYR A 549 -5.77 6.67 -3.27
N ASP A 550 -5.42 6.32 -2.04
CA ASP A 550 -6.03 6.77 -0.79
C ASP A 550 -6.35 8.26 -0.70
N VAL A 551 -5.41 9.12 -1.12
CA VAL A 551 -5.54 10.57 -1.04
C VAL A 551 -5.52 11.22 -2.42
N VAL A 552 -6.05 10.52 -3.44
CA VAL A 552 -5.96 10.94 -4.84
C VAL A 552 -6.55 12.33 -5.10
N CYS A 553 -7.60 12.74 -4.39
CA CYS A 553 -8.22 14.06 -4.57
C CYS A 553 -7.26 15.20 -4.18
N THR A 554 -6.44 15.01 -3.14
CA THR A 554 -5.39 15.93 -2.72
C THR A 554 -4.16 15.84 -3.63
N PHE A 555 -3.87 14.65 -4.19
CA PHE A 555 -2.83 14.48 -5.21
C PHE A 555 -3.18 15.15 -6.54
N GLU A 556 -4.40 14.98 -7.06
CA GLU A 556 -4.89 15.65 -8.28
C GLU A 556 -4.88 17.18 -8.11
N ARG A 557 -5.40 17.68 -6.97
CA ARG A 557 -5.29 19.10 -6.56
C ARG A 557 -3.85 19.60 -6.64
N SER A 558 -2.89 18.79 -6.18
CA SER A 558 -1.47 19.12 -6.18
C SER A 558 -0.86 19.06 -7.60
N CYS A 559 -1.31 18.15 -8.46
CA CYS A 559 -0.89 18.10 -9.87
C CYS A 559 -1.33 19.36 -10.62
N TRP A 560 -2.60 19.76 -10.51
CA TRP A 560 -3.10 21.01 -11.10
C TRP A 560 -2.42 22.26 -10.52
N LYS A 561 -2.21 22.30 -9.19
CA LYS A 561 -1.61 23.46 -8.50
C LYS A 561 -0.12 23.67 -8.83
N TRP A 562 0.67 22.60 -8.90
CA TRP A 562 2.14 22.68 -9.05
C TRP A 562 2.66 22.27 -10.43
N GLY A 563 1.83 21.68 -11.28
CA GLY A 563 2.19 21.22 -12.63
C GLY A 563 2.77 19.80 -12.70
N PHE A 564 2.66 18.99 -11.64
CA PHE A 564 3.10 17.59 -11.67
C PHE A 564 2.33 16.81 -12.74
N LEU A 565 3.00 15.87 -13.41
CA LEU A 565 2.42 15.01 -14.46
C LEU A 565 1.67 15.78 -15.57
N SER A 566 1.96 17.07 -15.76
CA SER A 566 1.19 17.97 -16.64
C SER A 566 1.15 17.50 -18.11
N ARG A 567 2.18 16.78 -18.57
CA ARG A 567 2.23 16.12 -19.90
C ARG A 567 1.32 14.89 -20.04
N PHE A 568 0.72 14.40 -18.94
CA PHE A 568 -0.13 13.21 -18.89
C PHE A 568 -1.52 13.44 -18.25
N MET A 569 -1.86 14.63 -17.77
CA MET A 569 -3.13 14.88 -17.06
C MET A 569 -4.38 14.61 -17.93
N ASN A 570 -4.27 14.69 -19.26
CA ASN A 570 -5.33 14.31 -20.21
C ASN A 570 -5.45 12.79 -20.43
N ARG A 571 -4.49 12.00 -19.93
CA ARG A 571 -4.41 10.54 -20.01
C ARG A 571 -4.64 9.86 -18.66
N LEU A 572 -4.93 10.62 -17.60
CA LEU A 572 -5.09 10.14 -16.23
C LEU A 572 -6.54 10.27 -15.75
N ALA A 573 -7.05 9.20 -15.16
CA ALA A 573 -8.32 9.19 -14.44
C ALA A 573 -8.08 8.78 -12.98
N PHE A 574 -8.71 9.46 -12.02
CA PHE A 574 -8.42 9.30 -10.60
C PHE A 574 -9.62 8.77 -9.80
N ALA A 575 -9.39 7.80 -8.91
CA ALA A 575 -10.35 7.29 -7.94
C ALA A 575 -9.66 6.98 -6.59
N VAL A 576 -10.44 6.87 -5.51
CA VAL A 576 -9.93 6.44 -4.20
C VAL A 576 -10.12 4.93 -4.03
N SER A 577 -9.17 4.25 -3.38
CA SER A 577 -9.26 2.85 -2.93
C SER A 577 -10.60 2.60 -2.21
N VAL A 578 -11.32 1.52 -2.53
CA VAL A 578 -12.75 1.41 -2.21
C VAL A 578 -13.03 1.38 -0.69
N PHE A 579 -12.16 0.78 0.12
CA PHE A 579 -12.32 0.82 1.58
C PHE A 579 -11.94 2.19 2.18
N HIS A 580 -11.10 2.94 1.49
CA HIS A 580 -10.57 4.22 1.95
C HIS A 580 -11.49 5.39 1.54
N ALA A 581 -12.27 5.23 0.46
CA ALA A 581 -13.23 6.23 -0.02
C ALA A 581 -14.23 6.67 1.07
N PHE A 582 -14.67 5.77 1.97
CA PHE A 582 -15.57 6.10 3.08
C PHE A 582 -14.97 7.06 4.13
N GLY A 583 -13.65 7.22 4.17
CA GLY A 583 -12.99 8.21 5.03
C GLY A 583 -12.99 9.64 4.48
N HIS A 584 -13.36 9.83 3.20
CA HIS A 584 -13.45 11.14 2.56
C HIS A 584 -14.81 11.81 2.83
N GLU A 585 -14.84 13.14 2.76
CA GLU A 585 -16.09 13.90 2.83
C GLU A 585 -17.03 13.53 1.67
N TRP A 586 -18.35 13.52 1.94
CA TRP A 586 -19.35 12.94 1.04
C TRP A 586 -19.29 13.44 -0.42
N PRO A 587 -19.07 14.73 -0.74
CA PRO A 587 -18.98 15.18 -2.12
C PRO A 587 -17.76 14.60 -2.86
N CYS A 588 -16.66 14.31 -2.16
CA CYS A 588 -15.52 13.58 -2.72
C CYS A 588 -15.92 12.14 -3.08
N GLN A 589 -16.68 11.47 -2.21
CA GLN A 589 -17.20 10.13 -2.50
C GLN A 589 -18.10 10.09 -3.76
N LEU A 590 -18.84 11.15 -4.06
CA LEU A 590 -19.64 11.21 -5.29
C LEU A 590 -18.79 11.22 -6.58
N LEU A 591 -17.58 11.78 -6.53
CA LEU A 591 -16.75 12.02 -7.72
C LEU A 591 -15.52 11.11 -7.86
N TYR A 592 -15.08 10.47 -6.78
CA TYR A 592 -13.87 9.65 -6.73
C TYR A 592 -14.09 8.21 -6.24
N HIS A 593 -15.27 7.83 -5.78
CA HIS A 593 -15.55 6.44 -5.39
C HIS A 593 -15.71 5.57 -6.67
N PRO A 594 -14.95 4.47 -6.87
CA PRO A 594 -14.92 3.72 -8.13
C PRO A 594 -16.27 3.06 -8.48
N ARG A 595 -17.17 2.90 -7.50
CA ARG A 595 -18.57 2.44 -7.72
C ARG A 595 -19.54 3.51 -8.21
N LYS A 596 -19.14 4.78 -8.22
CA LYS A 596 -19.95 5.96 -8.62
C LYS A 596 -19.36 6.72 -9.80
N ARG A 597 -18.05 6.56 -10.05
CA ARG A 597 -17.30 7.22 -11.12
C ARG A 597 -17.01 6.25 -12.27
N ASP A 598 -17.31 6.72 -13.48
CA ASP A 598 -17.11 5.97 -14.73
C ASP A 598 -15.64 5.59 -14.99
N GLY A 599 -15.46 4.45 -15.66
CA GLY A 599 -14.18 3.84 -16.04
C GLY A 599 -13.72 2.66 -15.19
N PHE A 600 -14.00 2.66 -13.88
CA PHE A 600 -13.30 1.79 -12.92
C PHE A 600 -13.88 0.36 -12.77
N GLY A 601 -15.08 0.07 -13.30
CA GLY A 601 -15.72 -1.24 -13.24
C GLY A 601 -15.84 -1.81 -11.82
N PHE A 602 -15.28 -3.00 -11.61
CA PHE A 602 -15.17 -3.65 -10.29
C PHE A 602 -13.78 -3.54 -9.64
N THR A 603 -12.87 -2.76 -10.20
CA THR A 603 -11.53 -2.50 -9.63
C THR A 603 -11.65 -1.83 -8.24
N ASN A 604 -11.11 -2.47 -7.20
CA ASN A 604 -11.21 -2.00 -5.82
C ASN A 604 -10.05 -1.11 -5.36
N GLY A 605 -8.85 -1.26 -5.94
CA GLY A 605 -7.64 -0.52 -5.57
C GLY A 605 -6.79 -1.18 -4.47
N GLU A 606 -7.28 -2.26 -3.86
CA GLU A 606 -6.72 -2.87 -2.63
C GLU A 606 -5.49 -3.78 -2.90
N GLY A 607 -4.95 -3.77 -4.12
CA GLY A 607 -3.89 -4.67 -4.55
C GLY A 607 -2.53 -4.42 -3.88
N CYS A 608 -2.26 -3.19 -3.45
CA CYS A 608 -1.09 -2.89 -2.63
C CYS A 608 -1.15 -3.61 -1.28
N GLU A 609 -2.28 -3.61 -0.57
CA GLU A 609 -2.43 -4.32 0.71
C GLU A 609 -2.33 -5.85 0.55
N ARG A 610 -2.82 -6.41 -0.56
CA ARG A 610 -2.61 -7.82 -0.91
C ARG A 610 -1.12 -8.12 -1.17
N PHE A 611 -0.42 -7.23 -1.86
CA PHE A 611 1.03 -7.30 -2.04
C PHE A 611 1.78 -7.18 -0.70
N TRP A 612 1.40 -6.29 0.21
CA TRP A 612 2.00 -6.15 1.54
C TRP A 612 1.74 -7.38 2.43
N LYS A 613 0.54 -7.98 2.39
CA LYS A 613 0.23 -9.27 3.04
C LYS A 613 1.21 -10.35 2.59
N SER A 614 1.54 -10.42 1.29
CA SER A 614 2.49 -11.40 0.76
C SER A 614 3.92 -11.24 1.32
N LEU A 615 4.37 -10.00 1.56
CA LEU A 615 5.70 -9.69 2.08
C LEU A 615 5.79 -9.67 3.62
N ARG A 616 4.70 -9.96 4.35
CA ARG A 616 4.61 -9.81 5.82
C ARG A 616 5.67 -10.60 6.58
N HIS A 617 5.96 -11.82 6.11
CA HIS A 617 6.90 -12.74 6.76
C HIS A 617 8.36 -12.26 6.70
N LEU A 618 8.71 -11.46 5.69
CA LEU A 618 10.08 -10.94 5.52
C LEU A 618 10.42 -9.80 6.49
N ILE A 619 9.42 -9.05 6.98
CA ILE A 619 9.59 -7.78 7.73
C ILE A 619 10.62 -7.89 8.85
N ALA A 620 10.52 -8.93 9.68
CA ALA A 620 11.39 -9.11 10.85
C ALA A 620 12.86 -9.33 10.46
N GLN A 621 13.12 -10.05 9.37
CA GLN A 621 14.49 -10.32 8.91
C GLN A 621 15.07 -9.13 8.15
N LEU A 622 14.30 -8.55 7.21
CA LEU A 622 14.75 -7.45 6.35
C LEU A 622 15.17 -6.21 7.16
N ARG A 623 14.50 -5.97 8.30
CA ARG A 623 14.82 -4.88 9.24
C ARG A 623 16.28 -4.84 9.71
N ILE A 624 16.97 -5.98 9.70
CA ILE A 624 18.38 -6.14 10.12
C ILE A 624 19.31 -6.63 9.00
N ARG A 625 18.86 -6.65 7.75
CA ARG A 625 19.71 -6.92 6.57
C ARG A 625 20.51 -5.67 6.19
N GLY A 626 21.61 -5.86 5.46
CA GLY A 626 22.22 -4.77 4.69
C GLY A 626 21.28 -4.28 3.58
N TYR A 627 21.39 -3.00 3.23
CA TYR A 627 20.51 -2.31 2.27
C TYR A 627 20.33 -3.07 0.94
N HIS A 628 21.42 -3.41 0.27
CA HIS A 628 21.33 -4.09 -1.03
C HIS A 628 20.89 -5.56 -0.88
N GLN A 629 21.29 -6.24 0.21
CA GLN A 629 20.72 -7.56 0.53
C GLN A 629 19.21 -7.49 0.78
N ARG A 630 18.69 -6.43 1.43
CA ARG A 630 17.26 -6.24 1.66
C ARG A 630 16.52 -6.10 0.33
N LEU A 631 16.96 -5.20 -0.55
CA LEU A 631 16.37 -5.01 -1.88
C LEU A 631 16.43 -6.30 -2.73
N TYR A 632 17.57 -6.97 -2.78
CA TYR A 632 17.71 -8.23 -3.52
C TYR A 632 16.80 -9.35 -3.00
N THR A 633 16.60 -9.42 -1.67
CA THR A 633 15.68 -10.41 -1.06
C THR A 633 14.22 -10.07 -1.36
N LEU A 634 13.87 -8.78 -1.42
CA LEU A 634 12.55 -8.32 -1.86
C LEU A 634 12.30 -8.63 -3.33
N ASP A 635 13.23 -8.32 -4.24
CA ASP A 635 13.11 -8.65 -5.67
C ASP A 635 12.93 -10.17 -5.91
N VAL A 636 13.65 -11.01 -5.17
CA VAL A 636 13.51 -12.47 -5.24
C VAL A 636 12.11 -12.94 -4.84
N GLN A 637 11.54 -12.38 -3.77
CA GLN A 637 10.16 -12.67 -3.39
C GLN A 637 9.15 -12.10 -4.39
N ILE A 638 9.39 -10.91 -4.93
CA ILE A 638 8.54 -10.28 -5.94
C ILE A 638 8.49 -11.15 -7.20
N GLN A 639 9.64 -11.61 -7.72
CA GLN A 639 9.64 -12.49 -8.89
C GLN A 639 8.98 -13.85 -8.60
N HIS A 640 9.14 -14.42 -7.40
CA HIS A 640 8.40 -15.63 -7.02
C HIS A 640 6.89 -15.40 -6.98
N ASN A 641 6.42 -14.30 -6.38
CA ASN A 641 5.01 -13.96 -6.31
C ASN A 641 4.42 -13.66 -7.70
N LEU A 642 5.19 -13.05 -8.60
CA LEU A 642 4.84 -12.84 -10.01
C LEU A 642 4.85 -14.16 -10.81
N ASP A 643 5.77 -15.08 -10.53
CA ASP A 643 5.79 -16.42 -11.13
C ASP A 643 4.59 -17.28 -10.65
N LYS A 644 4.21 -17.24 -9.35
CA LYS A 644 3.02 -17.95 -8.81
C LYS A 644 1.71 -17.35 -9.34
N SER A 645 1.52 -16.04 -9.23
CA SER A 645 0.26 -15.38 -9.64
C SER A 645 0.03 -15.38 -11.16
N LEU A 646 1.01 -15.80 -11.96
CA LEU A 646 0.81 -15.99 -13.40
C LEU A 646 -0.02 -17.24 -13.69
N PHE A 647 0.19 -18.34 -12.94
CA PHE A 647 -0.63 -19.55 -13.09
C PHE A 647 -2.10 -19.30 -12.70
N THR A 648 -2.35 -18.51 -11.65
CA THR A 648 -3.70 -18.27 -11.13
C THR A 648 -4.44 -17.08 -11.78
N ILE A 649 -3.87 -16.39 -12.78
CA ILE A 649 -4.48 -15.18 -13.36
C ILE A 649 -5.77 -15.47 -14.17
N ALA A 650 -5.83 -16.59 -14.90
CA ALA A 650 -7.06 -17.03 -15.57
C ALA A 650 -8.16 -17.38 -14.55
N GLU A 651 -7.78 -17.97 -13.42
CA GLU A 651 -8.68 -18.32 -12.31
C GLU A 651 -9.16 -17.06 -11.53
N TRP A 652 -8.37 -15.99 -11.52
CA TRP A 652 -8.83 -14.67 -11.07
C TRP A 652 -9.89 -14.10 -12.02
N ILE A 653 -9.65 -14.14 -13.35
CA ILE A 653 -10.61 -13.68 -14.37
C ILE A 653 -11.93 -14.47 -14.23
N ARG A 654 -11.85 -15.80 -14.06
CA ARG A 654 -13.01 -16.67 -13.85
C ARG A 654 -13.87 -16.24 -12.65
N ARG A 655 -13.24 -16.05 -11.48
CA ARG A 655 -13.93 -15.64 -10.25
C ARG A 655 -14.54 -14.25 -10.37
N THR A 656 -13.82 -13.28 -10.95
CA THR A 656 -14.36 -11.93 -11.16
C THR A 656 -15.53 -11.94 -12.16
N TYR A 657 -15.47 -12.75 -13.24
CA TYR A 657 -16.57 -12.89 -14.21
C TYR A 657 -17.85 -13.47 -13.57
N TYR A 658 -17.75 -14.53 -12.76
CA TYR A 658 -18.91 -15.06 -12.05
C TYR A 658 -19.47 -14.08 -11.00
N HIS A 659 -18.60 -13.35 -10.30
CA HIS A 659 -19.01 -12.31 -9.36
C HIS A 659 -19.82 -11.20 -10.04
N ILE A 660 -19.35 -10.64 -11.17
CA ILE A 660 -20.14 -9.63 -11.90
C ILE A 660 -21.40 -10.22 -12.54
N SER A 661 -21.38 -11.49 -12.94
CA SER A 661 -22.57 -12.19 -13.46
C SER A 661 -23.65 -12.41 -12.38
N GLN A 662 -23.26 -12.49 -11.11
CA GLN A 662 -24.19 -12.38 -9.99
C GLN A 662 -24.65 -10.93 -9.79
N LYS A 663 -23.72 -9.96 -9.74
CA LYS A 663 -24.07 -8.56 -9.50
C LYS A 663 -24.96 -7.93 -10.57
N ARG A 664 -24.76 -8.25 -11.86
CA ARG A 664 -25.64 -7.82 -12.94
C ARG A 664 -27.07 -8.33 -12.73
N ARG A 665 -27.26 -9.58 -12.28
CA ARG A 665 -28.61 -10.12 -11.99
C ARG A 665 -29.25 -9.45 -10.78
N GLU A 666 -28.48 -9.28 -9.68
CA GLU A 666 -28.95 -8.56 -8.49
C GLU A 666 -29.38 -7.12 -8.82
N ALA A 667 -28.60 -6.40 -9.62
CA ALA A 667 -28.87 -5.02 -10.00
C ALA A 667 -29.96 -4.89 -11.08
N ALA A 668 -30.04 -5.80 -12.05
CA ALA A 668 -31.11 -5.80 -13.06
C ALA A 668 -32.48 -6.04 -12.42
N GLN A 669 -32.57 -6.94 -11.44
CA GLN A 669 -33.77 -7.14 -10.64
C GLN A 669 -34.12 -5.88 -9.85
N ALA A 670 -33.16 -5.29 -9.12
CA ALA A 670 -33.39 -4.08 -8.33
C ALA A 670 -33.77 -2.85 -9.18
N LEU A 671 -33.31 -2.77 -10.44
CA LEU A 671 -33.73 -1.75 -11.39
C LEU A 671 -35.18 -1.97 -11.84
N LEU A 672 -35.56 -3.20 -12.20
CA LEU A 672 -36.93 -3.55 -12.57
C LEU A 672 -37.91 -3.30 -11.41
N GLU A 673 -37.53 -3.69 -10.19
CA GLU A 673 -38.29 -3.44 -8.95
C GLU A 673 -38.43 -1.95 -8.61
N SER A 674 -37.58 -1.07 -9.15
CA SER A 674 -37.69 0.38 -8.95
C SER A 674 -38.81 1.03 -9.77
N GLY A 675 -39.23 0.43 -10.89
CA GLY A 675 -40.27 0.95 -11.77
C GLY A 675 -39.91 2.20 -12.59
N HIS A 676 -38.69 2.71 -12.50
CA HIS A 676 -38.23 3.93 -13.21
C HIS A 676 -37.38 3.62 -14.43
N THR A 677 -37.37 4.53 -15.42
CA THR A 677 -36.53 4.40 -16.62
C THR A 677 -35.10 4.88 -16.36
N GLU A 678 -34.14 4.41 -17.16
CA GLU A 678 -32.72 4.74 -16.96
C GLU A 678 -32.41 6.23 -17.20
N GLU A 679 -33.16 6.88 -18.09
CA GLU A 679 -33.02 8.31 -18.40
C GLU A 679 -33.37 9.16 -17.17
N LEU A 680 -34.52 8.88 -16.54
CA LEU A 680 -34.94 9.56 -15.31
C LEU A 680 -33.94 9.33 -14.18
N LEU A 681 -33.48 8.09 -13.99
CA LEU A 681 -32.49 7.76 -12.96
C LEU A 681 -31.13 8.43 -13.23
N THR A 682 -30.74 8.58 -14.50
CA THR A 682 -29.52 9.30 -14.91
C THR A 682 -29.65 10.81 -14.68
N GLU A 683 -30.79 11.43 -15.02
CA GLU A 683 -31.06 12.84 -14.71
C GLU A 683 -31.05 13.09 -13.19
N GLN A 684 -31.76 12.27 -12.43
CA GLN A 684 -31.85 12.38 -10.96
C GLN A 684 -30.48 12.16 -10.29
N TRP A 685 -29.64 11.26 -10.81
CA TRP A 685 -28.25 11.10 -10.37
C TRP A 685 -27.40 12.34 -10.66
N HIS A 686 -27.48 12.91 -11.87
CA HIS A 686 -26.75 14.14 -12.19
C HIS A 686 -27.23 15.34 -11.36
N ALA A 687 -28.53 15.46 -11.11
CA ALA A 687 -29.11 16.47 -10.22
C ALA A 687 -28.62 16.30 -8.76
N GLN A 688 -28.54 15.05 -8.26
CA GLN A 688 -27.96 14.76 -6.95
C GLN A 688 -26.50 15.22 -6.88
N VAL A 689 -25.66 14.80 -7.84
CA VAL A 689 -24.24 15.14 -7.84
C VAL A 689 -24.05 16.65 -7.91
N ALA A 690 -24.69 17.33 -8.87
CA ALA A 690 -24.56 18.79 -9.03
C ALA A 690 -25.03 19.56 -7.78
N TYR A 691 -26.10 19.13 -7.12
CA TYR A 691 -26.56 19.76 -5.87
C TYR A 691 -25.60 19.49 -4.71
N GLN A 692 -25.10 18.26 -4.56
CA GLN A 692 -24.29 17.83 -3.42
C GLN A 692 -22.79 18.18 -3.54
N THR A 693 -22.29 18.52 -4.73
CA THR A 693 -20.92 19.06 -4.94
C THR A 693 -20.88 20.58 -5.13
N LYS A 694 -22.02 21.28 -5.06
CA LYS A 694 -22.09 22.74 -5.18
C LYS A 694 -21.30 23.42 -4.04
N PRO A 695 -20.44 24.43 -4.32
CA PRO A 695 -19.75 25.18 -3.28
C PRO A 695 -20.71 25.91 -2.32
N LEU A 696 -20.30 26.11 -1.07
CA LEU A 696 -21.16 26.67 -0.03
C LEU A 696 -21.50 28.17 -0.28
N PRO A 697 -22.77 28.60 -0.21
CA PRO A 697 -23.16 29.96 -0.54
C PRO A 697 -22.45 31.08 0.25
N ARG A 698 -22.12 32.17 -0.48
CA ARG A 698 -21.40 33.37 -0.02
C ARG A 698 -21.89 33.88 1.35
N ARG A 699 -21.04 33.80 2.38
CA ARG A 699 -21.43 34.06 3.79
C ARG A 699 -21.62 35.54 4.20
N HIS A 700 -21.59 36.50 3.28
CA HIS A 700 -21.54 37.94 3.64
C HIS A 700 -22.69 38.41 4.54
N ARG A 701 -23.94 37.96 4.31
CA ARG A 701 -25.09 38.29 5.19
C ARG A 701 -24.90 37.84 6.66
N ASN A 702 -24.12 36.78 6.89
CA ASN A 702 -24.07 36.08 8.17
C ASN A 702 -22.71 36.09 8.87
N ARG A 703 -21.67 36.81 8.40
CA ARG A 703 -20.41 36.96 9.15
C ARG A 703 -20.62 37.61 10.52
N GLY A 704 -21.44 38.66 10.58
CA GLY A 704 -21.84 39.30 11.84
C GLY A 704 -22.54 38.31 12.78
N LEU A 705 -23.59 37.64 12.29
CA LEU A 705 -24.36 36.68 13.07
C LEU A 705 -23.51 35.48 13.52
N GLN A 706 -22.67 34.89 12.66
CA GLN A 706 -21.80 33.77 13.03
C GLN A 706 -20.73 34.15 14.06
N ALA A 707 -20.12 35.34 13.95
CA ALA A 707 -19.16 35.82 14.94
C ALA A 707 -19.85 36.08 16.30
N VAL A 708 -21.04 36.67 16.28
CA VAL A 708 -21.90 36.88 17.46
C VAL A 708 -22.32 35.54 18.08
N ASN A 709 -22.74 34.57 17.29
CA ASN A 709 -23.12 33.23 17.75
C ASN A 709 -21.92 32.48 18.36
N ALA A 710 -20.72 32.62 17.79
CA ALA A 710 -19.49 32.07 18.37
C ALA A 710 -19.15 32.74 19.73
N VAL A 711 -19.39 34.04 19.88
CA VAL A 711 -19.22 34.76 21.15
C VAL A 711 -20.32 34.37 22.16
N VAL A 712 -21.56 34.13 21.74
CA VAL A 712 -22.64 33.59 22.60
C VAL A 712 -22.30 32.18 23.10
N LEU A 713 -21.84 31.29 22.22
CA LEU A 713 -21.41 29.93 22.59
C LEU A 713 -20.20 29.96 23.54
N LEU A 714 -19.19 30.80 23.28
CA LEU A 714 -18.07 30.98 24.20
C LEU A 714 -18.52 31.57 25.55
N ARG A 715 -19.47 32.51 25.57
CA ARG A 715 -20.02 33.08 26.81
C ARG A 715 -20.80 32.05 27.62
N SER A 716 -21.54 31.15 26.98
CA SER A 716 -22.17 30.01 27.65
C SER A 716 -21.14 29.02 28.19
N ALA A 717 -20.11 28.67 27.40
CA ALA A 717 -19.05 27.73 27.82
C ALA A 717 -18.16 28.28 28.95
N VAL A 718 -17.98 29.61 29.02
CA VAL A 718 -17.38 30.30 30.17
C VAL A 718 -18.32 30.19 31.37
N LYS A 719 -19.62 30.51 31.24
CA LYS A 719 -20.58 30.41 32.35
C LYS A 719 -20.70 29.00 32.93
N THR A 720 -20.60 27.96 32.10
CA THR A 720 -20.53 26.56 32.57
C THR A 720 -19.25 26.32 33.39
N ARG A 721 -18.08 26.74 32.89
CA ARG A 721 -16.80 26.64 33.63
C ARG A 721 -16.79 27.47 34.92
N GLU A 722 -17.49 28.60 34.97
CA GLU A 722 -17.69 29.36 36.22
C GLU A 722 -18.52 28.59 37.25
N GLY A 723 -19.41 27.69 36.81
CA GLY A 723 -20.10 26.73 37.67
C GLY A 723 -19.17 25.61 38.13
N GLU A 724 -18.48 24.95 37.20
CA GLU A 724 -17.53 23.87 37.46
C GLU A 724 -16.42 24.30 38.45
N VAL A 725 -15.81 25.47 38.25
CA VAL A 725 -14.78 26.03 39.14
C VAL A 725 -15.36 26.39 40.52
N LYS A 726 -16.59 26.91 40.61
CA LYS A 726 -17.24 27.16 41.91
C LYS A 726 -17.54 25.88 42.67
N GLU A 727 -17.94 24.82 41.98
CA GLU A 727 -18.20 23.52 42.58
C GLU A 727 -16.91 22.85 43.04
N LEU A 728 -15.86 22.80 42.20
CA LEU A 728 -14.55 22.29 42.59
C LEU A 728 -13.95 23.09 43.75
N ARG A 729 -14.11 24.43 43.78
CA ARG A 729 -13.68 25.27 44.92
C ARG A 729 -14.44 24.93 46.20
N ARG A 730 -15.75 24.70 46.11
CA ARG A 730 -16.59 24.28 47.24
C ARG A 730 -16.18 22.91 47.76
N ASN A 731 -15.85 21.98 46.86
CA ASN A 731 -15.42 20.63 47.22
C ASN A 731 -14.03 20.65 47.86
N PHE A 732 -13.07 21.41 47.30
CA PHE A 732 -11.77 21.67 47.92
C PHE A 732 -11.91 22.27 49.32
N LEU A 733 -12.64 23.38 49.48
CA LEU A 733 -12.88 24.00 50.80
C LEU A 733 -13.55 23.05 51.79
N ALA A 734 -14.46 22.18 51.33
CA ALA A 734 -15.12 21.18 52.16
C ALA A 734 -14.22 19.97 52.52
N ALA A 735 -13.20 19.68 51.70
CA ALA A 735 -12.17 18.67 51.99
C ALA A 735 -11.14 19.22 53.00
N THR A 736 -10.66 20.45 52.78
CA THR A 736 -9.78 21.16 53.73
C THR A 736 -10.45 21.35 55.10
N ALA A 737 -11.76 21.64 55.15
CA ALA A 737 -12.51 21.77 56.40
C ALA A 737 -12.81 20.44 57.11
N ARG A 738 -12.23 19.31 56.66
CA ARG A 738 -12.36 17.97 57.25
C ARG A 738 -11.00 17.29 57.51
N ASP A 739 -9.89 17.97 57.22
CA ASP A 739 -8.55 17.37 57.09
C ASP A 739 -8.55 16.10 56.21
N ASP A 740 -9.30 16.15 55.11
CA ASP A 740 -9.41 15.05 54.15
C ASP A 740 -8.07 14.89 53.38
N PRO A 741 -7.45 13.71 53.34
CA PRO A 741 -6.17 13.50 52.66
C PRO A 741 -6.24 13.78 51.15
N ASP A 742 -7.42 13.69 50.52
CA ASP A 742 -7.61 14.03 49.10
C ASP A 742 -7.74 15.55 48.86
N ALA A 743 -7.67 16.40 49.90
CA ALA A 743 -7.77 17.86 49.76
C ALA A 743 -6.70 18.45 48.81
N ALA A 744 -5.49 17.88 48.78
CA ALA A 744 -4.44 18.29 47.84
C ALA A 744 -4.75 17.91 46.38
N ALA A 745 -5.42 16.79 46.15
CA ALA A 745 -5.92 16.41 44.83
C ALA A 745 -7.05 17.34 44.39
N CYS A 746 -7.99 17.65 45.29
CA CYS A 746 -9.06 18.62 45.07
C CYS A 746 -8.53 20.03 44.75
N GLU A 747 -7.44 20.45 45.42
CA GLU A 747 -6.78 21.73 45.13
C GLU A 747 -6.18 21.76 43.71
N SER A 748 -5.54 20.66 43.29
CA SER A 748 -4.96 20.51 41.95
C SER A 748 -6.03 20.56 40.86
N GLU A 749 -7.13 19.83 41.03
CA GLU A 749 -8.28 19.87 40.10
C GLU A 749 -8.93 21.26 40.04
N TYR A 750 -9.12 21.92 41.19
CA TYR A 750 -9.62 23.29 41.27
C TYR A 750 -8.71 24.27 40.53
N LYS A 751 -7.40 24.26 40.80
CA LYS A 751 -6.40 25.14 40.15
C LYS A 751 -6.33 24.90 38.64
N ALA A 752 -6.41 23.64 38.19
CA ALA A 752 -6.44 23.30 36.77
C ALA A 752 -7.70 23.84 36.08
N ALA A 753 -8.87 23.68 36.70
CA ALA A 753 -10.13 24.21 36.18
C ALA A 753 -10.16 25.75 36.18
N GLU A 754 -9.60 26.41 37.20
CA GLU A 754 -9.47 27.87 37.26
C GLU A 754 -8.55 28.41 36.15
N ALA A 755 -7.41 27.74 35.89
CA ALA A 755 -6.53 28.08 34.78
C ALA A 755 -7.19 27.95 33.39
N GLU A 756 -7.98 26.89 33.17
CA GLU A 756 -8.77 26.74 31.93
C GLU A 756 -9.92 27.76 31.82
N LEU A 757 -10.52 28.16 32.94
CA LEU A 757 -11.51 29.24 32.98
C LEU A 757 -10.89 30.59 32.60
N VAL A 758 -9.67 30.91 33.08
CA VAL A 758 -8.94 32.12 32.68
C VAL A 758 -8.67 32.13 31.16
N LYS A 759 -8.13 31.03 30.62
CA LYS A 759 -7.93 30.88 29.15
C LYS A 759 -9.23 31.03 28.36
N ALA A 760 -10.33 30.48 28.86
CA ALA A 760 -11.65 30.62 28.24
C ALA A 760 -12.18 32.08 28.28
N LYS A 761 -11.98 32.80 29.40
CA LYS A 761 -12.33 34.22 29.54
C LYS A 761 -11.49 35.11 28.62
N GLU A 762 -10.19 34.87 28.50
CA GLU A 762 -9.34 35.57 27.53
C GLU A 762 -9.80 35.31 26.08
N LYS A 763 -10.07 34.04 25.73
CA LYS A 763 -10.54 33.66 24.39
C LYS A 763 -11.89 34.31 24.06
N LEU A 764 -12.78 34.43 25.04
CA LEU A 764 -14.03 35.18 24.93
C LEU A 764 -13.78 36.68 24.72
N LYS A 765 -12.90 37.31 25.53
CA LYS A 765 -12.54 38.74 25.38
C LYS A 765 -11.96 39.03 24.00
N ARG A 766 -10.93 38.28 23.57
CA ARG A 766 -10.30 38.43 22.24
C ARG A 766 -11.31 38.27 21.09
N LYS A 767 -12.32 37.40 21.23
CA LYS A 767 -13.39 37.22 20.22
C LYS A 767 -14.50 38.28 20.30
N HIS A 768 -14.78 38.81 21.48
CA HIS A 768 -15.71 39.92 21.69
C HIS A 768 -15.16 41.24 21.13
N ASP A 769 -13.89 41.53 21.40
CA ASP A 769 -13.24 42.77 20.98
C ASP A 769 -13.02 42.78 19.46
N ALA A 770 -12.84 41.59 18.85
CA ALA A 770 -12.83 41.39 17.40
C ALA A 770 -14.21 41.52 16.69
N LEU A 771 -15.31 41.73 17.42
CA LEU A 771 -16.57 42.16 16.80
C LEU A 771 -16.48 43.63 16.41
N GLY A 772 -16.85 43.98 15.17
CA GLY A 772 -17.08 45.36 14.76
C GLY A 772 -18.29 45.99 15.47
N VAL A 773 -18.46 47.31 15.35
CA VAL A 773 -19.50 48.07 16.09
C VAL A 773 -20.90 47.45 15.94
N THR A 774 -21.31 47.16 14.72
CA THR A 774 -22.60 46.50 14.42
C THR A 774 -22.73 45.12 15.06
N GLY A 775 -21.65 44.32 15.07
CA GLY A 775 -21.60 43.02 15.74
C GLY A 775 -21.71 43.13 17.26
N ARG A 776 -21.11 44.16 17.88
CA ARG A 776 -21.27 44.43 19.32
C ARG A 776 -22.70 44.87 19.66
N THR A 777 -23.32 45.72 18.84
CA THR A 777 -24.73 46.13 19.02
C THR A 777 -25.68 44.95 18.86
N ALA A 778 -25.49 44.10 17.85
CA ALA A 778 -26.26 42.86 17.68
C ALA A 778 -26.08 41.90 18.86
N LEU A 779 -24.84 41.71 19.35
CA LEU A 779 -24.57 40.92 20.55
C LEU A 779 -25.27 41.51 21.80
N GLN A 780 -25.31 42.83 21.95
CA GLN A 780 -26.02 43.49 23.05
C GLN A 780 -27.55 43.33 22.96
N GLN A 781 -28.13 43.34 21.77
CA GLN A 781 -29.56 43.05 21.56
C GLN A 781 -29.88 41.58 21.86
N LEU A 782 -29.06 40.65 21.36
CA LEU A 782 -29.18 39.21 21.62
C LEU A 782 -28.92 38.84 23.09
N ALA A 783 -28.08 39.60 23.80
CA ALA A 783 -27.87 39.47 25.23
C ALA A 783 -29.00 40.10 26.09
N LYS A 784 -29.89 40.88 25.48
CA LYS A 784 -31.10 41.45 26.11
C LYS A 784 -32.37 40.63 25.81
N SER A 785 -32.41 39.89 24.70
CA SER A 785 -33.52 38.99 24.36
C SER A 785 -33.15 37.52 24.56
N ASP A 786 -33.54 37.00 25.72
CA ASP A 786 -33.28 35.62 26.14
C ASP A 786 -33.90 34.59 25.14
N ALA A 787 -35.05 34.92 24.53
CA ALA A 787 -35.71 34.08 23.52
C ALA A 787 -34.88 33.92 22.24
N VAL A 788 -34.35 35.02 21.67
CA VAL A 788 -33.58 34.95 20.41
C VAL A 788 -32.22 34.28 20.64
N SER A 789 -31.60 34.50 21.80
CA SER A 789 -30.42 33.75 22.24
C SER A 789 -30.66 32.23 22.27
N VAL A 790 -31.81 31.79 22.81
CA VAL A 790 -32.18 30.36 22.81
C VAL A 790 -32.48 29.85 21.39
N ARG A 791 -33.19 30.62 20.54
CA ARG A 791 -33.48 30.26 19.12
C ARG A 791 -32.19 30.01 18.33
N VAL A 792 -31.23 30.93 18.43
CA VAL A 792 -29.91 30.86 17.80
C VAL A 792 -29.14 29.59 18.21
N ASN A 793 -29.11 29.28 19.51
CA ASN A 793 -28.40 28.10 19.99
C ASN A 793 -29.09 26.79 19.57
N ALA A 794 -30.42 26.78 19.49
CA ALA A 794 -31.20 25.64 18.99
C ALA A 794 -30.94 25.39 17.50
N GLN A 795 -30.96 26.43 16.66
CA GLN A 795 -30.66 26.34 15.23
C GLN A 795 -29.23 25.81 14.97
N ALA A 796 -28.23 26.29 15.72
CA ALA A 796 -26.84 25.83 15.63
C ALA A 796 -26.65 24.37 16.08
N LEU A 797 -27.44 23.89 17.05
CA LEU A 797 -27.47 22.48 17.44
C LEU A 797 -28.20 21.61 16.40
N MET A 798 -29.36 22.05 15.89
CA MET A 798 -30.10 21.33 14.84
C MET A 798 -29.25 21.12 13.58
N PHE A 799 -28.52 22.14 13.13
CA PHE A 799 -27.58 22.00 12.00
C PHE A 799 -26.57 20.87 12.24
N ARG A 800 -25.91 20.87 13.41
CA ARG A 800 -24.92 19.82 13.77
C ARG A 800 -25.55 18.45 13.94
N ILE A 801 -26.76 18.37 14.48
CA ILE A 801 -27.52 17.12 14.63
C ILE A 801 -27.80 16.54 13.24
N ARG A 802 -28.33 17.34 12.31
CA ARG A 802 -28.55 16.91 10.92
C ARG A 802 -27.28 16.50 10.20
N GLU A 803 -26.19 17.24 10.37
CA GLU A 803 -24.90 16.91 9.75
C GLU A 803 -24.40 15.54 10.24
N ASN A 804 -24.42 15.31 11.55
CA ASN A 804 -24.00 14.03 12.14
C ASN A 804 -24.98 12.89 11.85
N LEU A 805 -26.29 13.15 11.73
CA LEU A 805 -27.29 12.15 11.34
C LEU A 805 -27.21 11.80 9.85
N ARG A 806 -26.92 12.76 8.96
CA ARG A 806 -26.65 12.48 7.53
C ARG A 806 -25.39 11.63 7.39
N ARG A 807 -24.28 12.05 8.01
CA ARG A 807 -23.04 11.25 8.08
C ARG A 807 -23.34 9.83 8.59
N ARG A 808 -24.09 9.69 9.69
CA ARG A 808 -24.45 8.38 10.27
C ARG A 808 -25.43 7.54 9.43
N LYS A 809 -26.44 8.13 8.78
CA LYS A 809 -27.41 7.38 7.96
C LYS A 809 -26.72 6.78 6.73
N PHE A 810 -25.85 7.53 6.07
CA PHE A 810 -25.05 7.00 4.96
C PHE A 810 -23.92 6.06 5.40
N GLU A 811 -23.47 6.12 6.66
CA GLU A 811 -22.62 5.08 7.27
C GLU A 811 -23.41 3.80 7.63
N LEU A 812 -24.72 3.89 7.92
CA LEU A 812 -25.56 2.74 8.27
C LEU A 812 -26.21 2.06 7.06
N ASP A 813 -26.57 2.79 6.01
CA ASP A 813 -27.26 2.24 4.82
C ASP A 813 -26.51 1.04 4.17
N PRO A 814 -25.16 0.99 4.10
CA PRO A 814 -24.44 -0.22 3.70
C PRO A 814 -24.50 -1.34 4.75
N VAL A 815 -24.40 -1.01 6.04
CA VAL A 815 -24.35 -1.96 7.17
C VAL A 815 -25.68 -2.70 7.33
N GLU A 816 -26.80 -1.99 7.25
CA GLU A 816 -28.16 -2.53 7.41
C GLU A 816 -28.59 -3.39 6.20
N ARG A 817 -27.97 -3.17 5.03
CA ARG A 817 -28.15 -4.00 3.82
C ARG A 817 -27.16 -5.18 3.77
N ALA A 818 -25.93 -5.01 4.24
CA ALA A 818 -24.93 -6.07 4.37
C ALA A 818 -25.36 -7.20 5.32
N HIS A 819 -26.17 -6.89 6.34
CA HIS A 819 -26.75 -7.88 7.28
C HIS A 819 -27.67 -8.93 6.62
N ARG A 820 -27.80 -8.93 5.28
CA ARG A 820 -28.56 -9.91 4.48
C ARG A 820 -27.71 -10.66 3.43
N ARG A 821 -26.40 -10.42 3.29
CA ARG A 821 -25.51 -11.08 2.29
C ARG A 821 -24.12 -11.43 2.88
N ARG A 822 -23.27 -12.10 2.08
CA ARG A 822 -22.18 -13.01 2.51
C ARG A 822 -20.91 -12.33 3.08
N ALA A 823 -20.05 -13.17 3.69
CA ALA A 823 -18.90 -12.86 4.54
C ALA A 823 -17.94 -11.74 4.09
N ASN A 824 -17.71 -11.50 2.79
CA ASN A 824 -16.81 -10.42 2.35
C ASN A 824 -17.27 -9.02 2.80
N ASP A 825 -18.59 -8.82 2.98
CA ASP A 825 -19.12 -7.57 3.55
C ASP A 825 -18.87 -7.46 5.07
N ALA A 826 -18.52 -8.54 5.78
CA ALA A 826 -18.36 -8.56 7.24
C ALA A 826 -17.23 -7.64 7.74
N LYS A 827 -16.16 -7.48 6.97
CA LYS A 827 -15.03 -6.60 7.32
C LYS A 827 -15.37 -5.12 7.14
N LEU A 828 -16.10 -4.79 6.09
CA LEU A 828 -16.69 -3.46 5.86
C LEU A 828 -17.71 -3.13 6.97
N HIS A 829 -18.58 -4.08 7.29
CA HIS A 829 -19.53 -4.03 8.39
C HIS A 829 -18.83 -3.80 9.74
N ALA A 830 -17.78 -4.56 10.08
CA ALA A 830 -17.06 -4.44 11.35
C ALA A 830 -16.39 -3.06 11.52
N HIS A 831 -15.69 -2.55 10.49
CA HIS A 831 -15.08 -1.22 10.54
C HIS A 831 -16.12 -0.11 10.66
N THR A 832 -17.18 -0.16 9.85
CA THR A 832 -18.22 0.87 9.79
C THR A 832 -19.11 0.86 11.04
N SER A 833 -19.55 -0.32 11.50
CA SER A 833 -20.27 -0.49 12.79
C SER A 833 -19.44 0.02 13.97
N SER A 834 -18.12 -0.23 13.97
CA SER A 834 -17.21 0.31 14.99
C SER A 834 -17.05 1.84 14.92
N ALA A 835 -17.13 2.46 13.74
CA ALA A 835 -17.17 3.91 13.60
C ALA A 835 -18.50 4.51 14.11
N VAL A 836 -19.63 3.90 13.72
CA VAL A 836 -20.98 4.34 14.12
C VAL A 836 -21.20 4.22 15.63
N LYS A 837 -20.85 3.07 16.24
CA LYS A 837 -20.98 2.83 17.69
C LYS A 837 -20.26 3.89 18.53
N ARG A 838 -19.05 4.29 18.12
CA ARG A 838 -18.24 5.33 18.81
C ARG A 838 -18.90 6.72 18.80
N ARG A 839 -19.72 7.05 17.80
CA ARG A 839 -20.32 8.38 17.63
C ARG A 839 -21.72 8.52 18.25
N ALA A 840 -22.42 7.41 18.48
CA ALA A 840 -23.80 7.42 18.97
C ALA A 840 -24.03 8.26 20.26
N PRO A 841 -23.21 8.15 21.33
CA PRO A 841 -23.47 8.89 22.57
C PRO A 841 -23.37 10.41 22.43
N ALA A 842 -22.51 10.90 21.53
CA ALA A 842 -22.37 12.33 21.26
C ALA A 842 -23.61 12.92 20.58
N ILE A 843 -24.21 12.17 19.64
CA ILE A 843 -25.45 12.58 18.96
C ILE A 843 -26.62 12.61 19.96
N SER A 844 -26.76 11.58 20.80
CA SER A 844 -27.76 11.57 21.89
C SER A 844 -27.65 12.78 22.81
N LYS A 845 -26.41 13.17 23.18
CA LYS A 845 -26.15 14.33 24.02
C LYS A 845 -26.56 15.64 23.33
N MET A 846 -26.17 15.85 22.07
CA MET A 846 -26.56 17.05 21.32
C MET A 846 -28.08 17.17 21.17
N VAL A 847 -28.79 16.06 20.91
CA VAL A 847 -30.26 16.05 20.84
C VAL A 847 -30.89 16.36 22.20
N GLY A 848 -30.36 15.81 23.29
CA GLY A 848 -30.78 16.14 24.66
C GLY A 848 -30.53 17.60 25.06
N GLU A 849 -29.51 18.26 24.49
CA GLU A 849 -29.24 19.69 24.65
C GLU A 849 -30.18 20.54 23.79
N TYR A 850 -30.45 20.14 22.54
CA TYR A 850 -31.42 20.79 21.66
C TYR A 850 -32.84 20.79 22.24
N ASN A 851 -33.35 19.65 22.72
CA ASN A 851 -34.70 19.57 23.29
C ASN A 851 -34.85 20.45 24.55
N LYS A 852 -33.79 20.62 25.37
CA LYS A 852 -33.79 21.55 26.50
C LYS A 852 -33.93 23.00 26.06
N LEU A 853 -33.31 23.39 24.94
CA LEU A 853 -33.47 24.73 24.36
C LEU A 853 -34.88 24.91 23.78
N CYS A 854 -35.45 23.89 23.14
CA CYS A 854 -36.84 23.92 22.67
C CYS A 854 -37.82 24.18 23.82
N LYS A 855 -37.71 23.43 24.94
CA LYS A 855 -38.53 23.65 26.15
C LYS A 855 -38.37 25.05 26.73
N ARG A 856 -37.17 25.61 26.72
CA ARG A 856 -36.92 26.99 27.19
C ARG A 856 -37.51 28.04 26.24
N LEU A 857 -37.42 27.85 24.92
CA LEU A 857 -38.00 28.77 23.95
C LEU A 857 -39.53 28.70 23.96
N ALA A 858 -40.10 27.49 24.06
CA ALA A 858 -41.52 27.25 24.29
C ALA A 858 -42.05 28.03 25.51
N GLN A 859 -41.32 28.00 26.63
CA GLN A 859 -41.69 28.78 27.81
C GLN A 859 -41.56 30.29 27.56
N LEU A 860 -40.47 30.76 26.94
CA LEU A 860 -40.28 32.19 26.64
C LEU A 860 -41.32 32.75 25.64
N ILE A 861 -41.86 31.91 24.76
CA ILE A 861 -43.01 32.24 23.90
C ILE A 861 -44.29 32.36 24.73
N ARG A 862 -44.59 31.39 25.61
CA ARG A 862 -45.76 31.45 26.53
C ARG A 862 -45.72 32.63 27.49
N ASP A 863 -44.53 32.98 27.97
CA ASP A 863 -44.28 34.13 28.84
C ASP A 863 -44.43 35.50 28.13
N GLY A 864 -44.69 35.53 26.82
CA GLY A 864 -44.74 36.78 26.02
C GLY A 864 -43.37 37.45 25.81
N LYS A 865 -42.26 36.74 26.07
CA LYS A 865 -40.87 37.25 26.02
C LYS A 865 -40.17 36.99 24.69
N ALA A 866 -40.90 36.51 23.68
CA ALA A 866 -40.42 36.23 22.33
C ALA A 866 -41.01 37.23 21.30
N PRO A 867 -40.36 37.42 20.13
CA PRO A 867 -40.93 38.22 19.05
C PRO A 867 -42.32 37.75 18.61
N ARG A 868 -43.21 38.68 18.25
CA ARG A 868 -44.55 38.37 17.71
C ARG A 868 -44.41 37.49 16.46
N GLY A 869 -45.22 36.43 16.36
CA GLY A 869 -45.15 35.46 15.27
C GLY A 869 -44.13 34.32 15.44
N SER A 870 -43.45 34.22 16.60
CA SER A 870 -42.51 33.11 16.86
C SER A 870 -43.21 31.75 16.91
N ALA A 871 -42.94 30.88 15.94
CA ALA A 871 -43.43 29.50 15.92
C ALA A 871 -42.73 28.63 16.99
N TYR A 872 -43.37 27.52 17.38
CA TYR A 872 -42.80 26.54 18.30
C TYR A 872 -41.76 25.66 17.58
N PRO A 873 -40.52 25.52 18.09
CA PRO A 873 -39.58 24.51 17.61
C PRO A 873 -40.02 23.10 18.02
N ILE A 874 -39.93 22.15 17.10
CA ILE A 874 -40.29 20.75 17.33
C ILE A 874 -39.17 20.03 18.10
N GLU A 875 -39.51 19.32 19.18
CA GLU A 875 -38.59 18.45 19.92
C GLU A 875 -38.32 17.14 19.15
N ILE A 876 -37.06 16.69 19.16
CA ILE A 876 -36.65 15.45 18.50
C ILE A 876 -36.93 14.25 19.42
N ASN A 877 -37.65 13.25 18.93
CA ASN A 877 -37.93 12.03 19.70
C ASN A 877 -36.67 11.15 19.83
N LEU A 878 -36.07 11.12 21.01
CA LEU A 878 -34.88 10.30 21.33
C LEU A 878 -35.07 8.78 21.13
N LYS A 879 -36.30 8.25 21.19
CA LYS A 879 -36.59 6.84 20.90
C LYS A 879 -36.71 6.57 19.39
N GLY A 880 -37.10 7.58 18.60
CA GLY A 880 -37.19 7.51 17.14
C GLY A 880 -35.89 7.91 16.41
N LEU A 881 -34.96 8.59 17.09
CA LEU A 881 -33.72 9.19 16.56
C LEU A 881 -32.84 8.26 15.68
N TRP A 882 -32.98 6.94 15.81
CA TRP A 882 -32.22 5.95 15.04
C TRP A 882 -33.03 5.24 13.94
N LYS A 883 -34.30 5.60 13.77
CA LYS A 883 -35.21 5.09 12.73
C LYS A 883 -35.66 6.21 11.76
N LEU A 884 -34.90 7.29 11.69
CA LEU A 884 -35.30 8.51 10.97
C LEU A 884 -35.25 8.34 9.45
N ASP A 885 -36.36 8.62 8.76
CA ASP A 885 -36.37 8.67 7.30
C ASP A 885 -36.06 10.06 6.75
N VAL A 886 -35.97 10.21 5.42
CA VAL A 886 -35.64 11.50 4.78
C VAL A 886 -36.77 12.52 4.98
N ASP A 887 -38.02 12.07 5.06
CA ASP A 887 -39.21 12.89 5.25
C ASP A 887 -39.47 13.31 6.71
N ASP A 888 -38.70 12.80 7.67
CA ASP A 888 -38.85 13.14 9.09
C ASP A 888 -38.74 14.66 9.32
N ALA A 889 -39.63 15.20 10.16
CA ALA A 889 -39.68 16.62 10.50
C ALA A 889 -38.36 17.19 11.05
N ILE A 890 -37.44 16.33 11.50
CA ILE A 890 -36.08 16.70 11.87
C ILE A 890 -35.31 17.39 10.73
N PHE A 891 -35.59 17.07 9.46
CA PHE A 891 -34.91 17.64 8.29
C PHE A 891 -35.54 18.95 7.78
N GLN A 892 -36.79 19.24 8.16
CA GLN A 892 -37.54 20.42 7.75
C GLN A 892 -37.18 21.65 8.62
N ASN A 893 -37.13 22.86 8.06
CA ASN A 893 -36.74 24.09 8.80
C ASN A 893 -37.90 24.80 9.55
N VAL A 894 -38.92 24.03 9.97
CA VAL A 894 -40.12 24.55 10.64
C VAL A 894 -39.75 25.35 11.90
N GLY A 895 -40.00 26.66 11.85
CA GLY A 895 -39.72 27.60 12.94
C GLY A 895 -38.25 28.01 13.13
N LEU A 896 -37.35 27.63 12.22
CA LEU A 896 -35.90 27.91 12.33
C LEU A 896 -35.36 28.83 11.24
N ASP A 897 -35.95 28.88 10.05
CA ASP A 897 -35.57 29.83 9.00
C ASP A 897 -36.50 31.03 8.94
N ASP A 898 -35.96 32.18 8.54
CA ASP A 898 -36.75 33.29 8.00
C ASP A 898 -36.93 33.02 6.49
N ALA A 899 -38.14 33.20 5.94
CA ALA A 899 -38.60 32.51 4.73
C ALA A 899 -37.86 32.82 3.41
N ASP A 900 -37.55 31.77 2.63
CA ASP A 900 -37.68 31.68 1.16
C ASP A 900 -37.45 30.22 0.67
N GLU A 901 -37.82 29.92 -0.59
CA GLU A 901 -37.78 28.61 -1.29
C GLU A 901 -38.84 27.55 -0.91
N GLY A 902 -40.12 27.85 -1.18
CA GLY A 902 -41.25 26.90 -1.08
C GLY A 902 -41.39 25.94 -2.28
N GLY A 903 -40.37 25.11 -2.55
CA GLY A 903 -40.41 24.06 -3.59
C GLY A 903 -40.55 22.64 -3.03
N ASN A 904 -41.15 21.73 -3.79
CA ASN A 904 -41.13 20.30 -3.46
C ASN A 904 -39.70 19.73 -3.54
N PRO A 905 -39.30 18.79 -2.65
CA PRO A 905 -37.97 18.20 -2.68
C PRO A 905 -37.74 17.35 -3.95
N PRO A 906 -36.52 17.37 -4.55
CA PRO A 906 -36.19 16.56 -5.72
C PRO A 906 -36.36 15.05 -5.47
N LEU A 907 -36.73 14.30 -6.51
CA LEU A 907 -37.06 12.87 -6.40
C LEU A 907 -35.88 12.02 -5.89
N TRP A 908 -34.64 12.31 -6.28
CA TRP A 908 -33.45 11.65 -5.71
C TRP A 908 -33.30 11.81 -4.19
N MET A 909 -33.97 12.80 -3.59
CA MET A 909 -33.97 13.05 -2.15
C MET A 909 -35.16 12.37 -1.46
N SER A 910 -36.38 12.59 -1.96
CA SER A 910 -37.62 12.10 -1.34
C SER A 910 -37.90 10.62 -1.64
N ASP A 911 -37.75 10.17 -2.89
CA ASP A 911 -38.22 8.85 -3.33
C ASP A 911 -37.15 7.75 -3.11
N GLU A 912 -37.48 6.71 -2.34
CA GLU A 912 -36.60 5.56 -2.12
C GLU A 912 -36.55 4.62 -3.34
N SER A 913 -37.59 4.56 -4.17
CA SER A 913 -37.58 3.78 -5.41
C SER A 913 -36.61 4.39 -6.43
N VAL A 914 -36.59 5.72 -6.59
CA VAL A 914 -35.57 6.45 -7.37
C VAL A 914 -34.17 6.24 -6.77
N ARG A 915 -34.00 6.34 -5.44
CA ARG A 915 -32.70 6.06 -4.77
C ARG A 915 -32.25 4.61 -4.96
N SER A 916 -33.17 3.64 -5.04
CA SER A 916 -32.87 2.25 -5.38
C SER A 916 -32.45 2.10 -6.84
N GLY A 917 -33.24 2.63 -7.78
CA GLY A 917 -32.96 2.62 -9.21
C GLY A 917 -31.60 3.25 -9.55
N ILE A 918 -31.23 4.38 -8.92
CA ILE A 918 -29.91 5.02 -9.12
C ILE A 918 -28.78 4.06 -8.69
N ARG A 919 -28.91 3.40 -7.54
CA ARG A 919 -27.90 2.42 -7.06
C ARG A 919 -27.77 1.24 -8.02
N ALA A 920 -28.92 0.69 -8.47
CA ALA A 920 -28.98 -0.43 -9.39
C ALA A 920 -28.40 -0.10 -10.78
N MET A 921 -28.80 1.03 -11.38
CA MET A 921 -28.27 1.55 -12.63
C MET A 921 -26.74 1.73 -12.59
N LEU A 922 -26.21 2.32 -11.51
CA LEU A 922 -24.77 2.50 -11.36
C LEU A 922 -24.04 1.15 -11.27
N GLU A 923 -24.57 0.19 -10.52
CA GLU A 923 -23.98 -1.15 -10.39
C GLU A 923 -24.03 -1.96 -11.71
N LEU A 924 -25.08 -1.82 -12.52
CA LEU A 924 -25.12 -2.35 -13.89
C LEU A 924 -24.02 -1.76 -14.76
N LYS A 925 -23.91 -0.42 -14.81
CA LYS A 925 -22.84 0.28 -15.54
C LYS A 925 -21.43 -0.12 -15.06
N ARG A 926 -21.26 -0.46 -13.76
CA ARG A 926 -19.99 -1.05 -13.25
C ARG A 926 -19.76 -2.48 -13.76
N CYS A 927 -20.81 -3.30 -13.91
CA CYS A 927 -20.69 -4.67 -14.42
C CYS A 927 -20.28 -4.69 -15.90
N ASP A 928 -20.87 -3.79 -16.71
CA ASP A 928 -20.62 -3.73 -18.14
C ASP A 928 -19.19 -3.24 -18.46
N GLU A 929 -18.72 -2.22 -17.73
CA GLU A 929 -17.30 -1.79 -17.75
C GLU A 929 -16.32 -2.89 -17.33
N GLU A 930 -16.72 -3.76 -16.40
CA GLU A 930 -15.85 -4.86 -15.94
C GLU A 930 -15.82 -6.00 -16.95
N GLU A 931 -16.96 -6.44 -17.47
CA GLU A 931 -17.00 -7.52 -18.47
C GLU A 931 -16.23 -7.14 -19.74
N ALA A 932 -16.44 -5.91 -20.25
CA ALA A 932 -15.71 -5.39 -21.40
C ALA A 932 -14.19 -5.33 -21.17
N ARG A 933 -13.74 -5.30 -19.91
CA ARG A 933 -12.33 -5.35 -19.53
C ARG A 933 -11.82 -6.79 -19.34
N LEU A 934 -12.58 -7.67 -18.69
CA LEU A 934 -12.23 -9.09 -18.52
C LEU A 934 -12.08 -9.80 -19.88
N LYS A 935 -12.89 -9.44 -20.88
CA LYS A 935 -12.76 -9.91 -22.27
C LYS A 935 -11.41 -9.52 -22.88
N LYS A 936 -11.04 -8.24 -22.79
CA LYS A 936 -9.71 -7.74 -23.25
C LYS A 936 -8.56 -8.45 -22.53
N GLU A 937 -8.68 -8.71 -21.23
CA GLU A 937 -7.68 -9.40 -20.43
C GLU A 937 -7.53 -10.89 -20.80
N ALA A 938 -8.65 -11.60 -21.00
CA ALA A 938 -8.64 -12.99 -21.46
C ALA A 938 -8.04 -13.13 -22.88
N LEU A 939 -8.38 -12.18 -23.77
CA LEU A 939 -7.78 -12.06 -25.09
C LEU A 939 -6.28 -11.75 -25.01
N ALA A 940 -5.86 -10.84 -24.13
CA ALA A 940 -4.45 -10.51 -23.92
C ALA A 940 -3.62 -11.71 -23.43
N LEU A 941 -4.18 -12.58 -22.59
CA LEU A 941 -3.53 -13.84 -22.19
C LEU A 941 -3.34 -14.80 -23.39
N ARG A 942 -4.33 -14.93 -24.26
CA ARG A 942 -4.24 -15.75 -25.49
C ARG A 942 -3.21 -15.20 -26.49
N VAL A 943 -3.24 -13.90 -26.75
CA VAL A 943 -2.28 -13.20 -27.63
C VAL A 943 -0.85 -13.34 -27.08
N TRP A 944 -0.65 -13.05 -25.79
CA TRP A 944 0.66 -13.20 -25.14
C TRP A 944 1.19 -14.63 -25.26
N PHE A 945 0.37 -15.62 -24.95
CA PHE A 945 0.79 -17.01 -24.97
C PHE A 945 1.20 -17.45 -26.38
N GLY A 946 0.42 -17.09 -27.41
CA GLY A 946 0.76 -17.36 -28.80
C GLY A 946 2.05 -16.66 -29.27
N GLU A 947 2.38 -15.49 -28.72
CA GLU A 947 3.69 -14.86 -28.93
C GLU A 947 4.82 -15.63 -28.24
N GLU A 948 4.73 -15.89 -26.93
CA GLU A 948 5.77 -16.64 -26.21
C GLU A 948 6.00 -18.02 -26.81
N TRP A 949 4.95 -18.67 -27.32
CA TRP A 949 5.06 -19.96 -28.02
C TRP A 949 5.88 -19.87 -29.31
N LYS A 950 5.63 -18.86 -30.16
CA LYS A 950 6.47 -18.61 -31.34
C LYS A 950 7.91 -18.32 -30.93
N VAL A 951 8.10 -17.47 -29.93
CA VAL A 951 9.41 -17.02 -29.43
C VAL A 951 10.24 -18.18 -28.87
N ILE A 952 9.67 -19.05 -28.03
CA ILE A 952 10.44 -20.16 -27.45
C ILE A 952 10.82 -21.20 -28.50
N ASN A 953 9.93 -21.52 -29.46
CA ASN A 953 10.26 -22.44 -30.55
C ASN A 953 11.34 -21.81 -31.48
N LYS A 954 11.28 -20.51 -31.78
CA LYS A 954 12.35 -19.80 -32.53
C LYS A 954 13.68 -19.83 -31.78
N ALA A 955 13.69 -19.52 -30.49
CA ALA A 955 14.89 -19.58 -29.65
C ALA A 955 15.50 -21.00 -29.61
N MET A 956 14.68 -22.05 -29.58
CA MET A 956 15.13 -23.44 -29.65
C MET A 956 15.71 -23.82 -31.03
N CYS A 957 15.19 -23.25 -32.12
CA CYS A 957 15.76 -23.43 -33.46
C CYS A 957 17.09 -22.68 -33.66
N ASP A 958 17.21 -21.47 -33.10
CA ASP A 958 18.41 -20.62 -33.21
C ASP A 958 19.56 -21.10 -32.32
N THR A 959 19.27 -21.92 -31.29
CA THR A 959 20.25 -22.40 -30.32
C THR A 959 20.90 -23.71 -30.80
N GLU A 960 22.19 -23.68 -31.16
CA GLU A 960 22.93 -24.90 -31.52
C GLU A 960 23.20 -25.83 -30.32
N SER A 961 23.46 -25.25 -29.15
CA SER A 961 23.93 -25.93 -27.93
C SER A 961 22.85 -26.76 -27.25
N ASP A 962 23.04 -28.08 -27.14
CA ASP A 962 22.10 -28.99 -26.46
C ASP A 962 21.95 -28.73 -24.96
N VAL A 963 22.97 -28.13 -24.32
CA VAL A 963 22.87 -27.68 -22.93
C VAL A 963 21.84 -26.57 -22.82
N ASP A 964 21.84 -25.62 -23.76
CA ASP A 964 21.01 -24.43 -23.67
C ASP A 964 19.59 -24.72 -24.21
N LYS A 965 19.46 -25.58 -25.24
CA LYS A 965 18.18 -26.21 -25.65
C LYS A 965 17.47 -26.88 -24.47
N TYR A 966 18.19 -27.55 -23.58
CA TYR A 966 17.58 -28.17 -22.39
C TYR A 966 16.92 -27.14 -21.46
N HIS A 967 17.53 -25.97 -21.26
CA HIS A 967 16.92 -24.92 -20.42
C HIS A 967 15.79 -24.18 -21.13
N LEU A 968 15.85 -24.03 -22.45
CA LEU A 968 14.72 -23.55 -23.26
C LEU A 968 13.55 -24.56 -23.26
N GLN A 969 13.82 -25.86 -23.29
CA GLN A 969 12.79 -26.90 -23.15
C GLN A 969 12.10 -26.80 -21.80
N LEU A 970 12.82 -26.61 -20.68
CA LEU A 970 12.19 -26.37 -19.37
C LEU A 970 11.28 -25.12 -19.35
N HIS A 971 11.56 -24.13 -20.19
CA HIS A 971 10.67 -22.98 -20.37
C HIS A 971 9.45 -23.35 -21.23
N LYS A 972 9.62 -24.12 -22.30
CA LYS A 972 8.50 -24.66 -23.13
C LYS A 972 7.58 -25.57 -22.30
N ASP A 973 8.13 -26.42 -21.44
CA ASP A 973 7.40 -27.29 -20.50
C ASP A 973 6.57 -26.45 -19.51
N ARG A 974 7.15 -25.35 -18.99
CA ARG A 974 6.42 -24.40 -18.13
C ARG A 974 5.27 -23.73 -18.89
N LEU A 975 5.44 -23.39 -20.16
CA LEU A 975 4.39 -22.81 -21.00
C LEU A 975 3.27 -23.83 -21.27
N PHE A 976 3.57 -25.11 -21.54
CA PHE A 976 2.53 -26.15 -21.61
C PHE A 976 1.69 -26.23 -20.33
N ALA A 977 2.34 -26.30 -19.16
CA ALA A 977 1.64 -26.34 -17.87
C ALA A 977 0.78 -25.09 -17.63
N LEU A 978 1.24 -23.91 -18.08
CA LEU A 978 0.51 -22.66 -17.98
C LEU A 978 -0.74 -22.65 -18.90
N CYS A 979 -0.58 -23.06 -20.16
CA CYS A 979 -1.69 -23.21 -21.11
C CYS A 979 -2.75 -24.18 -20.59
N ALA A 980 -2.33 -25.36 -20.12
CA ALA A 980 -3.23 -26.37 -19.55
C ALA A 980 -4.02 -25.86 -18.34
N THR A 981 -3.41 -25.00 -17.52
CA THR A 981 -4.07 -24.34 -16.38
C THR A 981 -5.06 -23.27 -16.84
N TRP A 982 -4.69 -22.44 -17.82
CA TRP A 982 -5.50 -21.32 -18.28
C TRP A 982 -6.70 -21.74 -19.15
N ASP A 983 -6.54 -22.73 -20.03
CA ASP A 983 -7.64 -23.18 -20.91
C ASP A 983 -8.77 -23.85 -20.11
N LYS A 984 -8.45 -24.54 -19.02
CA LYS A 984 -9.42 -25.07 -18.05
C LYS A 984 -10.14 -23.96 -17.26
N ALA A 985 -9.49 -22.82 -17.05
CA ALA A 985 -9.97 -21.78 -16.13
C ALA A 985 -10.70 -20.60 -16.81
N LEU A 986 -10.33 -20.21 -18.02
CA LEU A 986 -10.96 -19.06 -18.70
C LEU A 986 -12.43 -19.37 -19.04
N PRO A 987 -13.40 -18.60 -18.53
CA PRO A 987 -14.83 -18.86 -18.75
C PRO A 987 -15.25 -18.49 -20.18
N ASP A 988 -16.37 -19.07 -20.62
CA ASP A 988 -17.09 -18.57 -21.78
C ASP A 988 -17.75 -17.22 -21.45
N MET A 989 -17.36 -16.16 -22.17
CA MET A 989 -17.92 -14.82 -22.04
C MET A 989 -18.83 -14.43 -23.22
N GLY A 990 -19.37 -15.41 -23.97
CA GLY A 990 -20.23 -15.17 -25.14
C GLY A 990 -19.46 -14.84 -26.43
N GLU A 991 -18.13 -14.91 -26.40
CA GLU A 991 -17.29 -14.89 -27.61
C GLU A 991 -17.36 -16.27 -28.27
N GLY A 992 -18.06 -16.40 -29.40
CA GLY A 992 -18.20 -17.69 -30.10
C GLY A 992 -16.85 -18.37 -30.37
N ALA A 993 -16.82 -19.71 -30.37
CA ALA A 993 -15.57 -20.47 -30.40
C ALA A 993 -14.63 -20.09 -31.56
N GLU A 994 -15.18 -19.77 -32.73
CA GLU A 994 -14.45 -19.34 -33.93
C GLU A 994 -13.76 -17.97 -33.79
N ALA A 995 -14.18 -17.14 -32.85
CA ALA A 995 -13.63 -15.80 -32.63
C ALA A 995 -12.43 -15.77 -31.66
N ARG A 996 -12.15 -16.88 -30.96
CA ARG A 996 -11.08 -16.94 -29.95
C ARG A 996 -9.75 -17.32 -30.62
N PRO A 997 -8.66 -16.56 -30.40
CA PRO A 997 -7.35 -16.97 -30.88
C PRO A 997 -6.94 -18.33 -30.30
N SER A 998 -6.38 -19.18 -31.17
CA SER A 998 -5.66 -20.37 -30.77
C SER A 998 -4.48 -20.00 -29.87
N TRP A 999 -4.13 -20.90 -28.94
CA TRP A 999 -2.91 -20.81 -28.14
C TRP A 999 -1.61 -20.95 -28.99
N GLY A 1000 -1.71 -21.27 -30.28
CA GLY A 1000 -0.55 -21.47 -31.17
C GLY A 1000 0.14 -22.83 -31.00
N ILE A 1001 -0.35 -23.67 -30.08
CA ILE A 1001 0.00 -25.08 -29.94
C ILE A 1001 -0.87 -25.88 -30.91
N GLU A 1002 -0.31 -26.87 -31.59
CA GLU A 1002 -1.10 -27.80 -32.40
C GLU A 1002 -2.04 -28.62 -31.51
N PRO A 1003 -3.34 -28.80 -31.85
CA PRO A 1003 -4.28 -29.53 -31.00
C PRO A 1003 -3.83 -30.95 -30.62
N THR A 1004 -3.05 -31.61 -31.48
CA THR A 1004 -2.43 -32.92 -31.21
C THR A 1004 -1.26 -32.85 -30.23
N GLU A 1005 -0.44 -31.78 -30.26
CA GLU A 1005 0.67 -31.56 -29.31
C GLU A 1005 0.10 -31.30 -27.91
N LEU A 1006 -0.95 -30.46 -27.81
CA LEU A 1006 -1.66 -30.21 -26.55
C LEU A 1006 -2.39 -31.46 -26.02
N SER A 1007 -3.07 -32.21 -26.90
CA SER A 1007 -3.74 -33.47 -26.53
C SER A 1007 -2.76 -34.54 -26.05
N ALA A 1008 -1.56 -34.62 -26.65
CA ALA A 1008 -0.51 -35.51 -26.20
C ALA A 1008 0.00 -35.12 -24.80
N TYR A 1009 0.18 -33.83 -24.53
CA TYR A 1009 0.56 -33.32 -23.20
C TYR A 1009 -0.50 -33.65 -22.13
N TYR A 1010 -1.80 -33.48 -22.42
CA TYR A 1010 -2.87 -33.93 -21.53
C TYR A 1010 -2.83 -35.45 -21.29
N ALA A 1011 -2.63 -36.24 -22.35
CA ALA A 1011 -2.56 -37.70 -22.25
C ALA A 1011 -1.31 -38.23 -21.53
N ASP A 1012 -0.22 -37.47 -21.46
CA ASP A 1012 1.01 -37.83 -20.72
C ASP A 1012 0.93 -37.38 -19.25
N SER A 1013 0.50 -36.15 -18.99
CA SER A 1013 0.26 -35.64 -17.63
C SER A 1013 -0.78 -36.46 -16.86
N HIS A 1014 -1.87 -36.91 -17.51
CA HIS A 1014 -2.81 -37.86 -16.90
C HIS A 1014 -2.21 -39.26 -16.65
N ARG A 1015 -1.18 -39.69 -17.40
CA ARG A 1015 -0.46 -40.95 -17.14
C ARG A 1015 0.51 -40.80 -15.97
N SER A 1016 1.19 -39.67 -15.85
CA SER A 1016 2.04 -39.37 -14.69
C SER A 1016 1.20 -39.29 -13.40
N ALA A 1017 0.05 -38.61 -13.44
CA ALA A 1017 -0.86 -38.52 -12.29
C ALA A 1017 -1.35 -39.89 -11.80
N ARG A 1018 -1.68 -40.83 -12.72
CA ARG A 1018 -2.07 -42.21 -12.36
C ARG A 1018 -0.93 -43.08 -11.82
N GLY A 1019 0.32 -42.61 -11.89
CA GLY A 1019 1.48 -43.24 -11.24
C GLY A 1019 1.77 -42.68 -9.84
N GLU A 1020 1.20 -41.51 -9.48
CA GLU A 1020 1.49 -40.77 -8.26
C GLU A 1020 0.20 -40.53 -7.44
N ASP A 1021 -0.72 -41.51 -7.46
CA ASP A 1021 -2.01 -41.48 -6.75
C ASP A 1021 -1.86 -41.74 -5.23
N ARG A 1022 -0.99 -40.92 -4.60
CA ARG A 1022 -0.82 -40.70 -3.16
C ARG A 1022 0.02 -39.44 -2.92
N ASN A 1023 -0.63 -38.40 -2.39
CA ASN A 1023 -0.02 -37.19 -1.82
C ASN A 1023 0.60 -36.17 -2.80
N TYR A 1024 -0.21 -35.71 -3.75
CA TYR A 1024 -0.52 -34.27 -3.80
C TYR A 1024 -2.03 -34.11 -3.92
N GLY A 1025 -2.70 -33.82 -2.80
CA GLY A 1025 -4.09 -33.41 -2.84
C GLY A 1025 -4.22 -32.09 -3.57
N ALA A 1026 -5.27 -31.93 -4.38
CA ALA A 1026 -5.73 -30.60 -4.73
C ALA A 1026 -6.34 -30.00 -3.46
N GLU A 1027 -5.55 -29.17 -2.76
CA GLU A 1027 -6.12 -28.22 -1.80
C GLU A 1027 -7.05 -27.31 -2.58
N ASP A 1028 -8.35 -27.38 -2.24
CA ASP A 1028 -9.39 -26.58 -2.86
C ASP A 1028 -9.23 -25.14 -2.37
N ASP A 1029 -8.58 -24.28 -3.16
CA ASP A 1029 -8.46 -22.81 -2.96
C ASP A 1029 -9.84 -22.11 -3.14
N GLY A 1030 -10.92 -22.78 -2.70
CA GLY A 1030 -12.31 -22.33 -2.64
C GLY A 1030 -12.61 -21.49 -1.40
N ASP A 1031 -11.79 -21.58 -0.35
CA ASP A 1031 -11.94 -20.83 0.89
C ASP A 1031 -11.24 -19.45 0.83
N ASP A 1032 -12.00 -18.45 0.36
CA ASP A 1032 -11.79 -17.04 0.76
C ASP A 1032 -12.41 -16.80 2.17
N GLU A 1033 -11.99 -17.63 3.12
CA GLU A 1033 -12.36 -17.56 4.54
C GLU A 1033 -11.49 -16.54 5.30
N GLY A 1034 -11.94 -16.18 6.49
CA GLY A 1034 -11.25 -15.23 7.36
C GLY A 1034 -9.89 -15.73 7.85
N SER A 1035 -9.07 -14.80 8.34
CA SER A 1035 -7.94 -15.19 9.21
C SER A 1035 -8.45 -15.41 10.63
N GLU A 1036 -9.12 -16.53 10.86
CA GLU A 1036 -9.26 -17.11 12.20
C GLU A 1036 -8.00 -17.95 12.45
N ASP A 1037 -7.10 -17.40 13.25
CA ASP A 1037 -5.90 -18.04 13.80
C ASP A 1037 -5.77 -17.59 15.26
N GLU A 1038 -6.92 -17.42 15.92
CA GLU A 1038 -7.06 -16.97 17.31
C GLU A 1038 -8.37 -17.45 18.00
N ASP A 1039 -9.18 -18.31 17.36
CA ASP A 1039 -10.53 -18.70 17.79
C ASP A 1039 -10.72 -20.24 17.89
N ALA A 1040 -9.63 -21.01 17.85
CA ALA A 1040 -9.63 -22.47 17.72
C ALA A 1040 -10.00 -23.25 19.00
N ASP A 1041 -10.02 -22.60 20.17
CA ASP A 1041 -10.46 -23.22 21.44
C ASP A 1041 -11.97 -23.04 21.70
N ASP A 1042 -12.61 -22.01 21.15
CA ASP A 1042 -14.01 -21.62 21.48
C ASP A 1042 -15.09 -22.39 20.68
N GLN A 1043 -14.73 -23.08 19.58
CA GLN A 1043 -15.70 -23.83 18.77
C GLN A 1043 -16.06 -25.23 19.31
N LEU A 1044 -15.26 -25.80 20.23
CA LEU A 1044 -15.58 -27.09 20.86
C LEU A 1044 -16.80 -26.95 21.80
N ASP A 1045 -16.78 -25.94 22.66
CA ASP A 1045 -17.83 -25.66 23.65
C ASP A 1045 -19.19 -25.40 22.98
N ILE A 1046 -19.23 -24.75 21.81
CA ILE A 1046 -20.50 -24.45 21.11
C ILE A 1046 -21.14 -25.73 20.55
N LEU A 1047 -20.35 -26.66 20.01
CA LEU A 1047 -20.86 -27.94 19.51
C LEU A 1047 -21.29 -28.88 20.64
N GLU A 1048 -20.64 -28.82 21.80
CA GLU A 1048 -21.07 -29.56 22.99
C GLU A 1048 -22.35 -28.96 23.61
N LEU A 1049 -22.49 -27.63 23.64
CA LEU A 1049 -23.72 -26.94 24.07
C LEU A 1049 -24.91 -27.17 23.11
N GLU A 1050 -24.70 -27.17 21.79
CA GLU A 1050 -25.76 -27.55 20.84
C GLU A 1050 -26.13 -29.03 20.92
N ALA A 1051 -25.21 -29.91 21.33
CA ALA A 1051 -25.52 -31.31 21.60
C ALA A 1051 -26.37 -31.47 22.87
N ILE A 1052 -26.01 -30.78 23.96
CA ILE A 1052 -26.79 -30.76 25.21
C ILE A 1052 -28.21 -30.25 24.98
N ALA A 1053 -28.37 -29.11 24.29
CA ALA A 1053 -29.68 -28.53 23.98
C ALA A 1053 -30.57 -29.45 23.11
N ARG A 1054 -29.98 -30.37 22.32
CA ARG A 1054 -30.73 -31.37 21.54
C ARG A 1054 -31.07 -32.65 22.31
N VAL A 1055 -30.43 -32.88 23.45
CA VAL A 1055 -30.83 -33.92 24.41
C VAL A 1055 -31.96 -33.40 25.30
N GLU A 1056 -31.81 -32.19 25.85
CA GLU A 1056 -32.85 -31.56 26.69
C GLU A 1056 -34.17 -31.35 25.91
N ALA A 1057 -34.09 -30.96 24.63
CA ALA A 1057 -35.27 -30.82 23.77
C ALA A 1057 -35.97 -32.15 23.40
N HIS A 1058 -35.48 -33.32 23.86
CA HIS A 1058 -36.08 -34.62 23.56
C HIS A 1058 -36.82 -35.25 24.76
N ASP A 1059 -36.67 -34.70 25.98
CA ASP A 1059 -37.37 -35.15 27.19
C ASP A 1059 -38.70 -34.39 27.45
N GLU A 1060 -38.95 -33.24 26.79
CA GLU A 1060 -40.21 -32.47 26.99
C GLU A 1060 -41.45 -33.07 26.27
N ASP A 1061 -41.29 -34.08 25.41
CA ASP A 1061 -42.40 -34.69 24.63
C ASP A 1061 -42.89 -36.04 25.22
N THR A 1062 -42.40 -36.45 26.40
CA THR A 1062 -42.89 -37.65 27.13
C THR A 1062 -43.02 -37.46 28.65
N ASN A 1063 -43.92 -36.58 29.10
CA ASN A 1063 -44.53 -36.66 30.44
C ASN A 1063 -45.94 -36.04 30.50
#